data_AF-A0A938GRT4-F1
#
_entry.id   AF-A0A938GRT4-F1
#
_cell.length_a   1.000
_cell.length_b   1.000
_cell.length_c   1.000
_cell.angle_alpha   90.00
_cell.angle_beta   90.00
_cell.angle_gamma   90.00
#
_symmetry.space_group_name_H-M   'P 1'
#
loop_
_entity.id
_entity.type
_entity.pdbx_description
1 polymer ?
#
loop_
_entity_poly.entity_id
_entity_poly.type
_entity_poly.pdbx_seq_one_letter_code
_entity_poly.pdbx_strand_id
1 'polypeptide(L)'
;MKLIVWITHHLDPGLLDTKVGSWGNFQRREDGMGITPAWELPLDLVPWSIGFDPECDRSYRKDRMQFLDSNPRSSIHTCSGGATYSLTFEGQRLSDLNYDQDPPGGDIINYYWSYLATPDKWMDALNSATWWKNDEYGRSRVYDPDTGRRMLAGVPHWGAYVTADDMEQLRMILDLYRYLLHEGVAGRWSYISHPVITGDKEHHYIQRLSHDRRKSIIILKHRSTGKVTVFPRGLIPEQNYLVDFDSVPGTGVTKTGAEWMRQGIEVVDQKSGELIYLNLPHRPRGGRDKTPPRAPTNVLIRRENNIGHTGVGIYWSPGADENWISYYEVQRDGKRLGKASVGNHYFDRASGWNPAGRYSVRAVDGDGNPSEWAEAKPIAHEPLRVGALGAHFTEDGREGWRAETSTDGQVFQPMKWLPQRTGKPLKDLGGTSLQPGGAEGCWEGEGRARVGRGWQQASPAAMGARSWTAPRAGEVRIVGRAIKDYWTSREGGTLRVRIQLGQRQLWPETGWAEVEAGDLTGVAHDLTARVAAGEVIRFVLNRGTDWSRDMLAWMPEIIYEDTSPQDRSPSPVRILCGASEPYTDRQGNIWLADTFFSGGTATSTTAGIEPTFGWLDDERLYQSGREGTAFTYSIPVSTGLYSLRLKFVEPNLQHFERPFNLDVNGQRVLHNFDIAQAARGPRRAYDKLIRYVVPDGNGRIVLRFSNGWEPIKRLGNAMLQAIELQPEIKPVIRVNAGSNADFVDWNSFVWAADTNFTGGGVIESQAPVEHASPTLYDQGLYRTARNGKSFGYTFSLPPGLYNVHLKFAELWLKEPGGRPMDIEINGQFVRRSWDPATASGKPGRAAELRLEDVVPDQRGQIAIRVTAVGAENAILQGIEIE
;
A
#
# COMPACT_ATOMS: atom_id res chain seq x y z
N MET A 1 2.75 2.26 2.87
CA MET A 1 2.19 1.12 3.63
C MET A 1 2.21 -0.05 2.66
N LYS A 2 2.85 -1.18 2.97
CA LYS A 2 2.75 -2.38 2.13
C LYS A 2 1.44 -3.08 2.47
N LEU A 3 0.72 -3.61 1.47
CA LEU A 3 -0.39 -4.52 1.72
C LEU A 3 0.15 -5.71 2.53
N ILE A 4 -0.54 -6.14 3.58
CA ILE A 4 -0.18 -7.38 4.30
C ILE A 4 -1.02 -8.51 3.73
N VAL A 5 -0.36 -9.51 3.16
CA VAL A 5 -1.03 -10.70 2.61
C VAL A 5 -0.82 -11.85 3.59
N TRP A 6 -1.92 -12.39 4.09
CA TRP A 6 -1.90 -13.51 5.03
C TRP A 6 -1.95 -14.85 4.29
N ILE A 7 -1.04 -15.75 4.64
CA ILE A 7 -0.88 -17.05 3.97
C ILE A 7 -0.87 -18.15 5.02
N THR A 8 -1.82 -19.08 4.90
CA THR A 8 -2.06 -20.15 5.89
C THR A 8 -1.51 -21.52 5.52
N HIS A 9 -1.04 -21.69 4.29
CA HIS A 9 -0.65 -23.01 3.76
C HIS A 9 0.58 -22.92 2.85
N HIS A 10 1.18 -24.08 2.58
CA HIS A 10 2.16 -24.23 1.50
C HIS A 10 1.52 -23.84 0.17
N LEU A 11 2.21 -22.98 -0.57
CA LEU A 11 1.82 -22.55 -1.90
C LEU A 11 2.70 -23.22 -2.94
N ASP A 12 2.13 -23.45 -4.12
CA ASP A 12 2.92 -23.91 -5.26
C ASP A 12 4.09 -22.95 -5.53
N PRO A 13 5.30 -23.48 -5.83
CA PRO A 13 6.44 -22.64 -6.21
C PRO A 13 6.08 -21.64 -7.30
N GLY A 14 6.60 -20.41 -7.19
CA GLY A 14 6.37 -19.31 -8.13
C GLY A 14 5.02 -18.61 -8.01
N LEU A 15 4.01 -19.19 -7.31
CA LEU A 15 2.67 -18.57 -7.23
C LEU A 15 2.70 -17.18 -6.60
N LEU A 16 3.47 -16.96 -5.53
CA LEU A 16 3.57 -15.63 -4.92
C LEU A 16 4.34 -14.63 -5.76
N ASP A 17 5.33 -15.10 -6.53
CA ASP A 17 6.09 -14.25 -7.44
C ASP A 17 5.15 -13.66 -8.51
N THR A 18 4.23 -14.47 -9.04
CA THR A 18 3.23 -13.97 -10.00
C THR A 18 2.26 -12.99 -9.34
N LYS A 19 1.96 -13.15 -8.05
CA LYS A 19 1.09 -12.23 -7.32
C LYS A 19 1.74 -10.88 -7.01
N VAL A 20 3.06 -10.79 -6.90
CA VAL A 20 3.73 -9.49 -6.81
C VAL A 20 3.53 -8.70 -8.11
N GLY A 21 3.60 -9.36 -9.26
CA GLY A 21 3.29 -8.75 -10.56
C GLY A 21 1.86 -8.18 -10.61
N SER A 22 0.88 -8.91 -10.08
CA SER A 22 -0.52 -8.50 -10.15
C SER A 22 -0.97 -7.52 -9.05
N TRP A 23 -0.50 -7.71 -7.82
CA TRP A 23 -0.97 -6.97 -6.63
C TRP A 23 -0.02 -5.84 -6.23
N GLY A 24 1.18 -5.80 -6.82
CA GLY A 24 2.27 -4.94 -6.36
C GLY A 24 3.02 -5.53 -5.16
N ASN A 25 3.97 -4.77 -4.63
CA ASN A 25 4.78 -5.22 -3.50
C ASN A 25 3.95 -5.34 -2.21
N PHE A 26 4.11 -6.46 -1.50
CA PHE A 26 3.39 -6.72 -0.25
C PHE A 26 4.31 -7.25 0.85
N GLN A 27 3.81 -7.20 2.08
CA GLN A 27 4.40 -7.91 3.21
C GLN A 27 3.71 -9.27 3.33
N ARG A 28 4.48 -10.33 3.09
CA ARG A 28 4.05 -11.73 3.19
C ARG A 28 3.98 -12.12 4.67
N ARG A 29 2.77 -12.26 5.23
CA ARG A 29 2.55 -12.74 6.60
C ARG A 29 2.33 -14.25 6.58
N GLU A 30 3.10 -14.97 7.38
CA GLU A 30 3.03 -16.42 7.50
C GLU A 30 2.73 -16.84 8.93
N ASP A 31 1.80 -17.79 9.08
CA ASP A 31 1.40 -18.33 10.38
C ASP A 31 2.19 -19.57 10.81
N GLY A 32 3.02 -20.18 9.96
CA GLY A 32 3.92 -21.27 10.36
C GLY A 32 4.52 -22.04 9.18
N MET A 33 5.44 -22.98 9.47
CA MET A 33 5.86 -23.98 8.48
C MET A 33 4.81 -25.07 8.42
N GLY A 34 4.27 -25.37 7.23
CA GLY A 34 3.42 -26.55 7.06
C GLY A 34 4.26 -27.81 7.32
N ILE A 35 3.98 -28.48 8.42
CA ILE A 35 4.36 -29.88 8.60
C ILE A 35 3.07 -30.65 8.38
N THR A 36 3.17 -31.84 7.79
CA THR A 36 2.08 -32.71 7.31
C THR A 36 0.76 -32.48 8.05
N PRO A 37 -0.34 -32.20 7.35
CA PRO A 37 -1.59 -31.87 8.02
C PRO A 37 -1.98 -32.96 9.02
N ALA A 38 -2.38 -32.53 10.22
CA ALA A 38 -2.68 -33.42 11.35
C ALA A 38 -3.71 -34.52 11.05
N TRP A 39 -4.50 -34.40 9.98
CA TRP A 39 -5.48 -35.39 9.53
C TRP A 39 -4.90 -36.55 8.70
N GLU A 40 -3.61 -36.52 8.35
CA GLU A 40 -2.89 -37.65 7.75
C GLU A 40 -2.14 -38.51 8.78
N LEU A 41 -2.17 -38.11 10.06
CA LEU A 41 -1.56 -38.85 11.17
C LEU A 41 -2.64 -39.50 12.04
N PRO A 42 -2.42 -40.73 12.55
CA PRO A 42 -3.30 -41.36 13.54
C PRO A 42 -3.57 -40.44 14.75
N LEU A 43 -4.84 -40.36 15.16
CA LEU A 43 -5.35 -39.44 16.21
C LEU A 43 -4.65 -39.59 17.58
N ASP A 44 -3.90 -40.66 17.79
CA ASP A 44 -3.14 -41.00 18.99
C ASP A 44 -1.66 -40.54 18.97
N LEU A 45 -1.20 -39.95 17.87
CA LEU A 45 0.18 -39.47 17.67
C LEU A 45 0.26 -37.98 17.28
N VAL A 46 -0.65 -37.14 17.77
CA VAL A 46 -0.59 -35.68 17.54
C VAL A 46 -0.01 -34.93 18.75
N PRO A 47 1.31 -34.94 19.00
CA PRO A 47 1.92 -33.82 19.72
C PRO A 47 1.86 -32.59 18.81
N TRP A 48 1.38 -31.47 19.36
CA TRP A 48 1.52 -30.11 18.80
C TRP A 48 2.99 -29.63 18.70
N SER A 49 3.93 -30.56 18.62
CA SER A 49 5.37 -30.35 18.52
C SER A 49 5.94 -31.42 17.59
N ILE A 50 5.73 -31.22 16.30
CA ILE A 50 6.44 -32.02 15.30
C ILE A 50 7.89 -31.50 15.30
N GLY A 51 8.83 -32.43 15.53
CA GLY A 51 10.26 -32.15 15.68
C GLY A 51 10.88 -31.45 14.46
N PHE A 52 12.10 -30.95 14.63
CA PHE A 52 12.82 -30.22 13.57
C PHE A 52 13.03 -31.12 12.37
N ASP A 53 12.44 -30.75 11.24
CA ASP A 53 12.71 -31.35 9.94
C ASP A 53 13.72 -30.46 9.18
N PRO A 54 14.98 -30.91 9.01
CA PRO A 54 16.00 -30.16 8.28
C PRO A 54 15.67 -29.89 6.81
N GLU A 55 14.86 -30.73 6.16
CA GLU A 55 14.46 -30.57 4.77
C GLU A 55 13.37 -29.50 4.62
N CYS A 56 12.35 -29.53 5.50
CA CYS A 56 11.36 -28.46 5.58
C CYS A 56 12.01 -27.11 5.90
N ASP A 57 12.91 -27.04 6.89
CA ASP A 57 13.64 -25.81 7.22
C ASP A 57 14.48 -25.28 6.05
N ARG A 58 15.19 -26.17 5.34
CA ARG A 58 15.99 -25.78 4.17
C ARG A 58 15.10 -25.25 3.04
N SER A 59 13.99 -25.93 2.77
CA SER A 59 13.01 -25.53 1.76
C SER A 59 12.42 -24.17 2.09
N TYR A 60 12.00 -23.98 3.33
CA TYR A 60 11.44 -22.73 3.84
C TYR A 60 12.42 -21.56 3.75
N ARG A 61 13.68 -21.74 4.15
CA ARG A 61 14.70 -20.70 4.00
C ARG A 61 14.95 -20.37 2.54
N LYS A 62 15.04 -21.39 1.68
CA LYS A 62 15.26 -21.22 0.24
C LYS A 62 14.12 -20.44 -0.41
N ASP A 63 12.87 -20.81 -0.14
CA ASP A 63 11.68 -20.14 -0.67
C ASP A 63 11.66 -18.64 -0.33
N ARG A 64 11.93 -18.30 0.93
CA ARG A 64 11.92 -16.91 1.39
C ARG A 64 13.07 -16.09 0.83
N MET A 65 14.27 -16.65 0.78
CA MET A 65 15.40 -15.98 0.13
C MET A 65 15.09 -15.76 -1.34
N GLN A 66 14.60 -16.78 -2.04
CA GLN A 66 14.20 -16.67 -3.44
C GLN A 66 13.11 -15.61 -3.65
N PHE A 67 12.09 -15.56 -2.79
CA PHE A 67 11.04 -14.53 -2.84
C PHE A 67 11.61 -13.13 -2.62
N LEU A 68 12.48 -12.93 -1.61
CA LEU A 68 13.08 -11.64 -1.32
C LEU A 68 14.12 -11.22 -2.37
N ASP A 69 14.79 -12.16 -3.03
CA ASP A 69 15.73 -11.87 -4.10
C ASP A 69 14.98 -11.52 -5.40
N SER A 70 13.86 -12.21 -5.67
CA SER A 70 13.01 -11.97 -6.84
C SER A 70 12.12 -10.73 -6.68
N ASN A 71 11.68 -10.45 -5.44
CA ASN A 71 10.76 -9.37 -5.09
C ASN A 71 11.29 -8.53 -3.93
N PRO A 72 12.40 -7.82 -4.14
CA PRO A 72 13.15 -7.21 -3.04
C PRO A 72 12.49 -5.97 -2.42
N ARG A 73 11.45 -5.43 -3.07
CA ARG A 73 10.57 -4.39 -2.52
C ARG A 73 9.45 -4.98 -1.66
N SER A 74 9.20 -6.29 -1.70
CA SER A 74 8.33 -7.01 -0.76
C SER A 74 9.07 -7.29 0.56
N SER A 75 8.36 -7.74 1.59
CA SER A 75 9.00 -8.18 2.84
C SER A 75 8.23 -9.28 3.54
N ILE A 76 8.78 -9.79 4.64
CA ILE A 76 8.20 -10.91 5.40
C ILE A 76 7.78 -10.44 6.80
N HIS A 77 6.68 -11.00 7.28
CA HIS A 77 6.18 -10.89 8.64
C HIS A 77 5.90 -12.30 9.16
N THR A 78 6.47 -12.65 10.31
CA THR A 78 6.33 -13.96 10.94
C THR A 78 5.37 -13.92 12.12
N CYS A 79 4.68 -15.04 12.35
CA CYS A 79 3.84 -15.26 13.51
C CYS A 79 4.33 -16.42 14.39
N SER A 80 4.25 -16.25 15.72
CA SER A 80 4.51 -17.31 16.72
C SER A 80 3.37 -18.35 16.80
N GLY A 81 2.12 -17.94 16.52
CA GLY A 81 0.89 -18.69 16.77
C GLY A 81 0.68 -19.99 15.98
N GLY A 82 1.49 -20.30 14.97
CA GLY A 82 1.35 -21.55 14.21
C GLY A 82 2.66 -22.27 13.84
N ALA A 83 3.83 -21.83 14.32
CA ALA A 83 5.03 -22.67 14.34
C ALA A 83 6.13 -22.13 15.27
N THR A 84 6.72 -23.01 16.09
CA THR A 84 7.95 -22.75 16.86
C THR A 84 9.13 -22.31 15.98
N TYR A 85 9.12 -22.65 14.68
CA TYR A 85 10.19 -22.33 13.71
C TYR A 85 10.16 -20.90 13.16
N SER A 86 9.02 -20.23 13.20
CA SER A 86 8.87 -18.85 12.70
C SER A 86 9.74 -17.86 13.47
N LEU A 87 10.11 -18.20 14.71
CA LEU A 87 10.91 -17.36 15.60
C LEU A 87 12.39 -17.78 15.70
N THR A 88 12.90 -18.61 14.80
CA THR A 88 14.35 -18.88 14.71
C THR A 88 15.13 -17.61 14.36
N PHE A 89 16.42 -17.55 14.70
CA PHE A 89 17.29 -16.41 14.33
C PHE A 89 17.26 -16.12 12.83
N GLU A 90 17.23 -17.15 11.97
CA GLU A 90 17.12 -16.97 10.53
C GLU A 90 15.74 -16.45 10.09
N GLY A 91 14.66 -16.95 10.69
CA GLY A 91 13.31 -16.40 10.47
C GLY A 91 13.24 -14.91 10.81
N GLN A 92 13.81 -14.52 11.95
CA GLN A 92 13.88 -13.12 12.40
C GLN A 92 14.83 -12.25 11.54
N ARG A 93 15.89 -12.85 10.97
CA ARG A 93 16.83 -12.15 10.08
C ARG A 93 16.17 -11.78 8.75
N LEU A 94 15.30 -12.64 8.22
CA LEU A 94 14.60 -12.45 6.94
C LEU A 94 13.30 -11.63 7.06
N SER A 95 12.85 -11.31 8.27
CA SER A 95 11.57 -10.63 8.53
C SER A 95 11.77 -9.19 8.99
N ASP A 96 10.89 -8.30 8.53
CA ASP A 96 10.86 -6.90 8.95
C ASP A 96 10.24 -6.74 10.35
N LEU A 97 9.27 -7.60 10.67
CA LEU A 97 8.48 -7.55 11.89
C LEU A 97 8.09 -8.97 12.31
N ASN A 98 8.12 -9.23 13.62
CA ASN A 98 7.77 -10.51 14.20
C ASN A 98 6.61 -10.35 15.20
N TYR A 99 5.71 -11.32 15.19
CA TYR A 99 4.66 -11.49 16.19
C TYR A 99 5.16 -12.40 17.31
N ASP A 100 5.10 -11.94 18.56
CA ASP A 100 5.56 -12.71 19.72
C ASP A 100 4.59 -13.86 20.09
N GLN A 101 3.27 -13.66 19.97
CA GLN A 101 2.21 -14.63 20.28
C GLN A 101 0.81 -14.17 19.86
N ASP A 102 -0.15 -15.10 19.78
CA ASP A 102 -1.57 -14.78 19.62
C ASP A 102 -2.22 -14.18 20.88
N PRO A 103 -3.21 -13.27 20.75
CA PRO A 103 -3.91 -12.68 21.88
C PRO A 103 -4.99 -13.62 22.44
N PRO A 104 -5.25 -13.62 23.77
CA PRO A 104 -4.61 -12.78 24.79
C PRO A 104 -3.32 -13.42 25.32
N GLY A 105 -2.18 -12.77 25.12
CA GLY A 105 -0.92 -13.18 25.72
C GLY A 105 -0.78 -12.76 27.19
N GLY A 106 0.26 -13.23 27.86
CA GLY A 106 0.56 -12.91 29.27
C GLY A 106 1.33 -11.61 29.48
N ASP A 107 1.10 -10.93 30.61
CA ASP A 107 1.71 -9.62 30.95
C ASP A 107 3.25 -9.63 31.09
N ILE A 108 3.86 -10.81 31.17
CA ILE A 108 5.29 -11.01 31.41
C ILE A 108 6.14 -11.10 30.13
N ILE A 109 5.53 -11.34 28.97
CA ILE A 109 6.26 -11.86 27.80
C ILE A 109 7.22 -10.82 27.22
N ASN A 110 6.72 -9.62 26.90
CA ASN A 110 7.59 -8.54 26.39
C ASN A 110 8.71 -8.18 27.40
N TYR A 111 8.41 -8.23 28.70
CA TYR A 111 9.40 -7.94 29.75
C TYR A 111 10.59 -8.89 29.67
N TYR A 112 10.36 -10.21 29.70
CA TYR A 112 11.47 -11.17 29.63
C TYR A 112 12.10 -11.27 28.23
N TRP A 113 11.29 -11.10 27.19
CA TRP A 113 11.77 -11.18 25.81
C TRP A 113 12.74 -10.05 25.45
N SER A 114 12.56 -8.87 26.05
CA SER A 114 13.45 -7.73 25.85
C SER A 114 14.89 -7.96 26.33
N TYR A 115 15.15 -8.99 27.16
CA TYR A 115 16.50 -9.43 27.50
C TYR A 115 17.19 -10.22 26.37
N LEU A 116 16.41 -10.81 25.46
CA LEU A 116 16.90 -11.74 24.42
C LEU A 116 16.96 -11.10 23.03
N ALA A 117 16.05 -10.17 22.74
CA ALA A 117 15.92 -9.56 21.42
C ALA A 117 15.59 -8.06 21.49
N THR A 118 15.88 -7.34 20.40
CA THR A 118 15.57 -5.92 20.27
C THR A 118 14.06 -5.70 20.14
N PRO A 119 13.37 -4.99 21.06
CA PRO A 119 11.91 -4.88 20.99
C PRO A 119 11.38 -4.17 19.74
N ASP A 120 12.19 -3.35 19.07
CA ASP A 120 11.81 -2.68 17.82
C ASP A 120 11.81 -3.61 16.58
N LYS A 121 11.87 -4.93 16.78
CA LYS A 121 11.58 -5.97 15.78
C LYS A 121 10.33 -6.81 16.10
N TRP A 122 9.70 -6.53 17.24
CA TRP A 122 8.60 -7.32 17.78
C TRP A 122 7.40 -6.42 17.99
N MET A 123 6.25 -6.82 17.48
CA MET A 123 5.02 -6.17 17.92
C MET A 123 4.55 -6.80 19.23
N ASP A 124 3.95 -5.97 20.07
CA ASP A 124 3.29 -6.39 21.30
C ASP A 124 1.77 -6.32 21.06
N ALA A 125 1.15 -7.48 20.82
CA ALA A 125 -0.29 -7.60 20.59
C ALA A 125 -1.10 -7.93 21.85
N LEU A 126 -0.47 -7.87 23.03
CA LEU A 126 -1.12 -8.15 24.30
C LEU A 126 -2.29 -7.21 24.54
N ASN A 127 -3.50 -7.73 24.83
CA ASN A 127 -4.67 -7.11 25.51
C ASN A 127 -5.07 -5.62 25.30
N SER A 128 -4.37 -4.85 24.48
CA SER A 128 -4.55 -3.41 24.26
C SER A 128 -5.78 -3.09 23.42
N ALA A 129 -6.27 -4.10 22.69
CA ALA A 129 -7.58 -4.15 22.06
C ALA A 129 -8.01 -5.62 22.06
N THR A 130 -9.16 -5.93 22.64
CA THR A 130 -9.62 -7.32 22.70
C THR A 130 -10.01 -7.81 21.30
N TRP A 131 -9.23 -8.72 20.72
CA TRP A 131 -9.63 -9.45 19.51
C TRP A 131 -10.86 -10.33 19.78
N TRP A 132 -11.07 -10.73 21.05
CA TRP A 132 -12.10 -11.68 21.48
C TRP A 132 -12.84 -11.24 22.76
N LYS A 133 -13.58 -10.13 22.68
CA LYS A 133 -14.80 -9.91 23.50
C LYS A 133 -15.90 -9.50 22.50
N ASN A 134 -16.92 -10.27 22.13
CA ASN A 134 -17.50 -11.49 22.68
C ASN A 134 -18.15 -12.38 21.60
N ASP A 135 -18.32 -13.63 22.02
CA ASP A 135 -19.44 -14.54 21.76
C ASP A 135 -20.79 -14.01 22.35
N GLU A 136 -21.74 -14.90 22.58
CA GLU A 136 -23.18 -14.70 22.87
C GLU A 136 -23.59 -13.79 24.06
N TYR A 137 -22.67 -13.08 24.74
CA TYR A 137 -22.92 -12.31 25.98
C TYR A 137 -22.75 -10.77 25.90
N GLY A 138 -22.68 -10.16 24.72
CA GLY A 138 -23.08 -8.74 24.52
C GLY A 138 -22.14 -7.60 24.99
N ARG A 139 -20.83 -7.62 24.69
CA ARG A 139 -19.96 -6.40 24.74
C ARG A 139 -19.08 -6.25 23.48
N SER A 140 -18.63 -5.02 23.17
CA SER A 140 -17.97 -4.61 21.92
C SER A 140 -16.42 -4.60 22.00
N ARG A 141 -15.75 -4.54 20.84
CA ARG A 141 -14.30 -4.40 20.68
C ARG A 141 -13.88 -2.95 20.95
N VAL A 142 -13.18 -2.69 22.06
CA VAL A 142 -12.89 -1.34 22.59
C VAL A 142 -11.41 -1.26 23.01
N TYR A 143 -10.80 -0.08 22.83
CA TYR A 143 -9.46 0.23 23.35
C TYR A 143 -9.50 0.31 24.88
N ASP A 144 -8.60 -0.39 25.56
CA ASP A 144 -8.46 -0.29 27.02
C ASP A 144 -7.36 0.74 27.37
N PRO A 145 -7.70 1.92 27.91
CA PRO A 145 -6.71 2.92 28.26
C PRO A 145 -5.79 2.50 29.42
N ASP A 146 -6.20 1.56 30.28
CA ASP A 146 -5.36 1.09 31.38
C ASP A 146 -4.20 0.22 30.89
N THR A 147 -4.36 -0.45 29.76
CA THR A 147 -3.37 -1.40 29.24
C THR A 147 -2.81 -0.99 27.89
N GLY A 148 -3.49 -0.15 27.12
CA GLY A 148 -3.21 0.15 25.72
C GLY A 148 -1.84 0.78 25.44
N ARG A 149 -1.29 1.55 26.38
CA ARG A 149 0.06 2.15 26.24
C ARG A 149 1.19 1.12 26.19
N ARG A 150 0.93 -0.15 26.57
CA ARG A 150 1.91 -1.23 26.45
C ARG A 150 2.42 -1.45 25.03
N MET A 151 1.68 -1.05 24.00
CA MET A 151 2.14 -1.08 22.61
C MET A 151 3.48 -0.38 22.39
N LEU A 152 3.83 0.60 23.24
CA LEU A 152 5.12 1.31 23.19
C LEU A 152 6.29 0.46 23.70
N ALA A 153 6.04 -0.68 24.35
CA ALA A 153 7.09 -1.60 24.79
C ALA A 153 7.74 -2.37 23.63
N GLY A 154 7.02 -2.53 22.51
CA GLY A 154 7.53 -3.05 21.23
C GLY A 154 7.32 -2.06 20.09
N VAL A 155 7.17 -2.58 18.87
CA VAL A 155 6.69 -1.83 17.70
C VAL A 155 5.16 -1.80 17.73
N PRO A 156 4.52 -0.62 17.82
CA PRO A 156 3.06 -0.53 17.75
C PRO A 156 2.56 -1.03 16.39
N HIS A 157 1.43 -1.74 16.38
CA HIS A 157 0.86 -2.33 15.18
C HIS A 157 -0.55 -1.81 14.86
N TRP A 158 -0.90 -1.97 13.59
CA TRP A 158 -2.21 -1.76 12.96
C TRP A 158 -3.08 -3.01 13.04
N GLY A 159 -4.40 -2.86 12.90
CA GLY A 159 -5.36 -3.98 12.89
C GLY A 159 -6.08 -4.23 14.22
N ALA A 160 -5.92 -3.34 15.20
CA ALA A 160 -6.81 -3.31 16.36
C ALA A 160 -8.22 -2.92 15.92
N TYR A 161 -9.17 -3.84 16.04
CA TYR A 161 -10.57 -3.58 15.76
C TYR A 161 -11.18 -2.75 16.89
N VAL A 162 -11.02 -1.43 16.84
CA VAL A 162 -11.54 -0.51 17.86
C VAL A 162 -12.66 0.35 17.28
N THR A 163 -13.40 1.03 18.16
CA THR A 163 -14.44 1.96 17.73
C THR A 163 -13.83 3.16 16.99
N ALA A 164 -14.64 3.90 16.23
CA ALA A 164 -14.19 5.12 15.57
C ALA A 164 -13.65 6.17 16.57
N ASP A 165 -14.24 6.23 17.78
CA ASP A 165 -13.81 7.13 18.85
C ASP A 165 -12.45 6.71 19.43
N ASP A 166 -12.20 5.40 19.53
CA ASP A 166 -10.94 4.83 20.04
C ASP A 166 -9.78 4.94 19.05
N MET A 167 -10.05 5.10 17.75
CA MET A 167 -8.99 5.24 16.73
C MET A 167 -8.06 6.43 17.01
N GLU A 168 -8.56 7.49 17.64
CA GLU A 168 -7.73 8.64 18.03
C GLU A 168 -6.71 8.24 19.10
N GLN A 169 -7.04 7.31 20.02
CA GLN A 169 -6.09 6.82 21.03
C GLN A 169 -4.94 6.05 20.38
N LEU A 170 -5.26 5.19 19.40
CA LEU A 170 -4.24 4.47 18.63
C LEU A 170 -3.36 5.42 17.82
N ARG A 171 -3.95 6.44 17.18
CA ARG A 171 -3.21 7.50 16.47
C ARG A 171 -2.23 8.19 17.42
N MET A 172 -2.65 8.54 18.63
CA MET A 172 -1.79 9.17 19.63
C MET A 172 -0.62 8.28 20.08
N ILE A 173 -0.83 6.97 20.21
CA ILE A 173 0.26 6.02 20.50
C ILE A 173 1.28 6.00 19.34
N LEU A 174 0.81 5.92 18.10
CA LEU A 174 1.66 5.93 16.92
C LEU A 174 2.40 7.25 16.76
N ASP A 175 1.75 8.37 17.04
CA ASP A 175 2.37 9.69 17.02
C ASP A 175 3.50 9.80 18.04
N LEU A 176 3.24 9.37 19.29
CA LEU A 176 4.27 9.33 20.32
C LEU A 176 5.42 8.39 19.94
N TYR A 177 5.15 7.20 19.39
CA TYR A 177 6.22 6.29 18.96
C TYR A 177 7.10 6.90 17.87
N ARG A 178 6.53 7.62 16.90
CA ARG A 178 7.31 8.36 15.88
C ARG A 178 8.16 9.47 16.50
N TYR A 179 7.63 10.17 17.49
CA TYR A 179 8.40 11.14 18.27
C TYR A 179 9.55 10.44 19.04
N LEU A 180 9.31 9.29 19.68
CA LEU A 180 10.36 8.53 20.37
C LEU A 180 11.46 8.03 19.42
N LEU A 181 11.09 7.64 18.18
CA LEU A 181 12.06 7.32 17.13
C LEU A 181 12.89 8.56 16.74
N HIS A 182 12.25 9.73 16.60
CA HIS A 182 12.93 11.00 16.33
C HIS A 182 13.93 11.35 17.44
N GLU A 183 13.52 11.16 18.70
CA GLU A 183 14.31 11.46 19.88
C GLU A 183 15.37 10.41 20.22
N GLY A 184 15.42 9.29 19.48
CA GLY A 184 16.34 8.18 19.69
C GLY A 184 16.03 7.31 20.92
N VAL A 185 14.84 7.44 21.51
CA VAL A 185 14.36 6.65 22.67
C VAL A 185 13.67 5.35 22.23
N ALA A 186 13.33 5.23 20.95
CA ALA A 186 12.95 3.98 20.30
C ALA A 186 13.84 3.72 19.08
N GLY A 187 13.82 2.50 18.59
CA GLY A 187 14.62 2.07 17.44
C GLY A 187 15.94 1.42 17.89
N ARG A 188 16.77 1.10 16.89
CA ARG A 188 17.91 0.19 17.03
C ARG A 188 18.84 0.44 18.22
N TRP A 189 19.13 1.71 18.51
CA TRP A 189 20.12 2.10 19.52
C TRP A 189 19.51 2.50 20.86
N SER A 190 18.19 2.36 21.01
CA SER A 190 17.55 2.53 22.30
C SER A 190 17.89 1.38 23.23
N TYR A 191 17.95 1.66 24.53
CA TYR A 191 18.08 0.65 25.56
C TYR A 191 16.75 0.32 26.17
N ILE A 192 16.61 -0.93 26.60
CA ILE A 192 15.54 -1.35 27.49
C ILE A 192 16.17 -1.63 28.84
N SER A 193 15.55 -1.08 29.88
CA SER A 193 15.88 -1.41 31.25
C SER A 193 14.60 -1.73 32.02
N HIS A 194 14.77 -2.48 33.10
CA HIS A 194 13.68 -2.85 33.97
C HIS A 194 13.86 -2.11 35.30
N PRO A 195 13.03 -1.09 35.58
CA PRO A 195 13.10 -0.35 36.83
C PRO A 195 12.78 -1.28 38.01
N VAL A 196 13.32 -0.97 39.19
CA VAL A 196 12.90 -1.64 40.43
C VAL A 196 11.58 -1.04 40.86
N ILE A 197 10.64 -1.87 41.29
CA ILE A 197 9.29 -1.43 41.65
C ILE A 197 9.00 -1.80 43.10
N THR A 198 8.44 -0.85 43.85
CA THR A 198 7.85 -1.10 45.17
C THR A 198 6.36 -0.76 45.13
N GLY A 199 5.53 -1.63 45.70
CA GLY A 199 4.06 -1.47 45.72
C GLY A 199 3.34 -2.15 44.55
N ASP A 200 4.06 -2.76 43.62
CA ASP A 200 3.51 -3.49 42.47
C ASP A 200 4.50 -4.54 41.91
N LYS A 201 4.13 -5.27 40.85
CA LYS A 201 4.99 -6.25 40.18
C LYS A 201 5.86 -5.61 39.09
N GLU A 202 7.16 -5.91 39.10
CA GLU A 202 8.14 -5.30 38.18
C GLU A 202 7.81 -5.51 36.69
N HIS A 203 7.26 -6.67 36.32
CA HIS A 203 6.98 -6.97 34.92
C HIS A 203 5.89 -6.10 34.29
N HIS A 204 5.22 -5.27 35.06
CA HIS A 204 4.27 -4.27 34.56
C HIS A 204 4.91 -2.96 34.10
N TYR A 205 6.22 -2.80 34.29
CA TYR A 205 6.94 -1.56 34.04
C TYR A 205 8.13 -1.83 33.12
N ILE A 206 8.25 -1.04 32.06
CA ILE A 206 9.37 -1.12 31.11
C ILE A 206 9.92 0.28 30.89
N GLN A 207 11.24 0.43 30.94
CA GLN A 207 11.89 1.71 30.70
C GLN A 207 12.69 1.66 29.40
N ARG A 208 12.39 2.57 28.47
CA ARG A 208 13.21 2.83 27.29
C ARG A 208 14.16 4.00 27.57
N LEU A 209 15.40 3.92 27.09
CA LEU A 209 16.36 5.01 27.15
C LEU A 209 16.92 5.31 25.76
N SER A 210 17.25 6.58 25.52
CA SER A 210 18.15 6.93 24.42
C SER A 210 19.52 6.30 24.64
N HIS A 211 20.28 6.14 23.57
CA HIS A 211 21.62 5.57 23.66
C HIS A 211 22.58 6.37 24.55
N ASP A 212 22.52 7.69 24.49
CA ASP A 212 23.31 8.54 25.38
C ASP A 212 22.76 8.54 26.83
N ARG A 213 21.65 7.83 27.07
CA ARG A 213 20.92 7.71 28.33
C ARG A 213 20.40 9.04 28.87
N ARG A 214 20.41 10.11 28.08
CA ARG A 214 19.97 11.45 28.49
C ARG A 214 18.46 11.63 28.43
N LYS A 215 17.75 10.78 27.68
CA LYS A 215 16.29 10.78 27.55
C LYS A 215 15.76 9.39 27.88
N SER A 216 14.56 9.33 28.47
CA SER A 216 13.94 8.06 28.82
C SER A 216 12.42 8.19 28.91
N ILE A 217 11.72 7.07 28.71
CA ILE A 217 10.30 6.93 29.00
C ILE A 217 10.11 5.64 29.80
N ILE A 218 9.27 5.69 30.83
CA ILE A 218 8.81 4.52 31.58
C ILE A 218 7.36 4.28 31.20
N ILE A 219 7.12 3.08 30.69
CA ILE A 219 5.84 2.58 30.18
C ILE A 219 5.22 1.71 31.27
N LEU A 220 4.03 2.11 31.71
CA LEU A 220 3.23 1.37 32.67
C LEU A 220 2.22 0.54 31.88
N LYS A 221 2.35 -0.79 31.94
CA LYS A 221 1.57 -1.72 31.11
C LYS A 221 0.18 -2.03 31.66
N HIS A 222 -0.13 -1.56 32.86
CA HIS A 222 -1.43 -1.65 33.50
C HIS A 222 -1.62 -0.46 34.44
N ARG A 223 -2.84 -0.31 34.94
CA ARG A 223 -3.16 0.61 36.03
C ARG A 223 -3.07 -0.09 37.38
N SER A 224 -2.20 0.41 38.24
CA SER A 224 -2.10 0.00 39.63
C SER A 224 -3.23 0.60 40.47
N THR A 225 -3.70 -0.15 41.46
CA THR A 225 -4.75 0.30 42.40
C THR A 225 -4.18 0.95 43.66
N GLY A 226 -2.87 0.96 43.84
CA GLY A 226 -2.19 1.49 45.02
C GLY A 226 -1.04 2.44 44.67
N LYS A 227 -0.36 2.94 45.71
CA LYS A 227 0.86 3.72 45.55
C LYS A 227 1.97 2.84 45.01
N VAL A 228 2.63 3.29 43.94
CA VAL A 228 3.79 2.63 43.35
C VAL A 228 4.99 3.57 43.41
N THR A 229 6.15 3.03 43.74
CA THR A 229 7.43 3.76 43.61
C THR A 229 8.27 3.07 42.55
N VAL A 230 8.57 3.81 41.48
CA VAL A 230 9.37 3.36 40.35
C VAL A 230 10.78 3.87 40.51
N PHE A 231 11.77 2.99 40.64
CA PHE A 231 13.19 3.36 40.69
C PHE A 231 13.80 3.14 39.30
N PRO A 232 14.02 4.21 38.51
CA PRO A 232 14.59 4.08 37.17
C PRO A 232 15.95 3.39 37.22
N ARG A 233 16.35 2.78 36.11
CA ARG A 233 17.71 2.23 35.93
C ARG A 233 18.42 2.87 34.74
N GLY A 234 19.74 2.80 34.78
CA GLY A 234 20.59 3.21 33.66
C GLY A 234 20.74 4.72 33.47
N LEU A 235 20.17 5.57 34.33
CA LEU A 235 20.38 7.02 34.29
C LEU A 235 21.84 7.37 34.60
N ILE A 236 22.33 8.48 34.03
CA ILE A 236 23.65 9.02 34.35
C ILE A 236 23.54 9.73 35.72
N PRO A 237 24.34 9.34 36.74
CA PRO A 237 24.15 9.82 38.10
C PRO A 237 24.15 11.35 38.24
N GLU A 238 25.05 12.04 37.56
CA GLU A 238 25.24 13.50 37.64
C GLU A 238 24.35 14.29 36.67
N GLN A 239 23.72 13.61 35.71
CA GLN A 239 22.86 14.26 34.72
C GLN A 239 21.53 14.66 35.37
N ASN A 240 21.07 15.89 35.08
CA ASN A 240 19.73 16.31 35.45
C ASN A 240 18.69 15.67 34.52
N TYR A 241 17.64 15.12 35.13
CA TYR A 241 16.46 14.61 34.44
C TYR A 241 15.23 15.34 34.94
N LEU A 242 14.59 16.06 34.02
CA LEU A 242 13.22 16.52 34.17
C LEU A 242 12.29 15.32 34.05
N VAL A 243 11.63 14.94 35.15
CA VAL A 243 10.59 13.91 35.18
C VAL A 243 9.24 14.57 35.05
N ASP A 244 8.46 14.17 34.05
CA ASP A 244 7.13 14.67 33.75
C ASP A 244 6.15 13.51 33.51
N PHE A 245 4.85 13.78 33.60
CA PHE A 245 3.80 12.75 33.56
C PHE A 245 2.86 12.97 32.37
N ASP A 246 2.10 11.94 31.97
CA ASP A 246 1.08 12.06 30.91
C ASP A 246 -0.18 12.73 31.47
N SER A 247 -0.54 12.46 32.72
CA SER A 247 -1.77 12.99 33.35
C SER A 247 -1.68 14.44 33.82
N VAL A 248 -0.48 14.91 34.14
CA VAL A 248 -0.21 16.28 34.60
C VAL A 248 0.97 16.86 33.82
N PRO A 249 0.82 17.04 32.50
CA PRO A 249 1.91 17.49 31.65
C PRO A 249 2.37 18.90 32.03
N GLY A 250 3.68 19.15 31.98
CA GLY A 250 4.26 20.46 32.24
C GLY A 250 4.59 20.74 33.70
N THR A 251 4.17 19.90 34.65
CA THR A 251 4.44 20.09 36.09
C THR A 251 5.70 19.38 36.58
N GLY A 252 6.50 18.84 35.65
CA GLY A 252 7.65 18.01 35.96
C GLY A 252 8.71 18.65 36.87
N VAL A 253 9.39 17.80 37.64
CA VAL A 253 10.45 18.17 38.58
C VAL A 253 11.80 17.72 38.03
N THR A 254 12.84 18.52 38.26
CA THR A 254 14.21 18.15 37.87
C THR A 254 15.00 17.70 39.10
N LYS A 255 15.64 16.54 39.00
CA LYS A 255 16.66 16.05 39.93
C LYS A 255 17.78 15.36 39.17
N THR A 256 18.87 15.05 39.85
CA THR A 256 19.96 14.26 39.27
C THR A 256 19.53 12.81 39.05
N GLY A 257 20.18 12.11 38.11
CA GLY A 257 19.95 10.68 37.89
C GLY A 257 20.17 9.85 39.15
N ALA A 258 21.18 10.19 39.95
CA ALA A 258 21.46 9.54 41.23
C ALA A 258 20.30 9.68 42.22
N GLU A 259 19.70 10.86 42.30
CA GLU A 259 18.55 11.10 43.15
C GLU A 259 17.33 10.33 42.68
N TRP A 260 17.01 10.32 41.38
CA TRP A 260 15.88 9.55 40.87
C TRP A 260 16.04 8.05 41.06
N MET A 261 17.23 7.51 40.79
CA MET A 261 17.49 6.08 40.98
C MET A 261 17.46 5.68 42.47
N ARG A 262 17.81 6.57 43.40
CA ARG A 262 17.84 6.29 44.85
C ARG A 262 16.51 6.55 45.54
N GLN A 263 15.85 7.66 45.23
CA GLN A 263 14.60 8.09 45.89
C GLN A 263 13.37 7.47 45.22
N GLY A 264 13.46 7.14 43.93
CA GLY A 264 12.33 6.69 43.14
C GLY A 264 11.40 7.81 42.70
N ILE A 265 10.49 7.46 41.80
CA ILE A 265 9.41 8.29 41.28
C ILE A 265 8.13 7.71 41.86
N GLU A 266 7.48 8.45 42.73
CA GLU A 266 6.21 8.03 43.33
C GLU A 266 5.05 8.32 42.37
N VAL A 267 4.26 7.28 42.11
CA VAL A 267 2.99 7.37 41.36
C VAL A 267 1.88 7.06 42.35
N VAL A 268 1.05 8.05 42.62
CA VAL A 268 -0.14 7.95 43.48
C VAL A 268 -1.37 8.13 42.61
N ASP A 269 -2.41 7.32 42.82
CA ASP A 269 -3.65 7.36 42.05
C ASP A 269 -3.44 7.35 40.53
N GLN A 270 -2.63 6.40 40.06
CA GLN A 270 -2.23 6.25 38.66
C GLN A 270 -3.43 6.42 37.72
N LYS A 271 -3.33 7.34 36.76
CA LYS A 271 -4.35 7.56 35.75
C LYS A 271 -4.26 6.51 34.66
N SER A 272 -5.39 6.25 34.01
CA SER A 272 -5.42 5.40 32.82
C SER A 272 -4.48 5.96 31.75
N GLY A 273 -3.63 5.11 31.17
CA GLY A 273 -2.67 5.50 30.14
C GLY A 273 -1.47 6.31 30.61
N GLU A 274 -1.21 6.38 31.91
CA GLU A 274 -0.08 7.10 32.50
C GLU A 274 1.27 6.63 31.93
N LEU A 275 2.13 7.60 31.63
CA LEU A 275 3.51 7.41 31.20
C LEU A 275 4.41 8.37 31.98
N ILE A 276 5.64 7.97 32.25
CA ILE A 276 6.63 8.81 32.93
C ILE A 276 7.71 9.17 31.92
N TYR A 277 7.95 10.45 31.72
CA TYR A 277 8.89 10.97 30.74
C TYR A 277 10.08 11.60 31.42
N LEU A 278 11.29 11.34 30.93
CA LEU A 278 12.53 11.87 31.45
C LEU A 278 13.25 12.63 30.33
N ASN A 279 13.41 13.94 30.49
CA ASN A 279 14.02 14.85 29.49
C ASN A 279 13.35 14.80 28.10
N LEU A 280 12.02 14.66 28.06
CA LEU A 280 11.21 14.76 26.83
C LEU A 280 10.18 15.91 26.96
N PRO A 281 10.63 17.17 27.09
CA PRO A 281 9.73 18.31 27.35
C PRO A 281 8.86 18.69 26.14
N HIS A 282 9.30 18.40 24.91
CA HIS A 282 8.61 18.75 23.65
C HIS A 282 7.86 17.57 23.04
N ARG A 283 7.56 16.56 23.85
CA ARG A 283 6.77 15.41 23.42
C ARG A 283 5.36 15.84 22.99
N PRO A 284 4.71 15.11 22.06
CA PRO A 284 3.30 15.29 21.81
C PRO A 284 2.49 15.22 23.11
N ARG A 285 1.61 16.19 23.33
CA ARG A 285 0.79 16.38 24.53
C ARG A 285 1.58 16.68 25.81
N GLY A 286 2.81 17.19 25.68
CA GLY A 286 3.63 17.66 26.79
C GLY A 286 3.14 18.96 27.44
N GLY A 287 2.21 19.66 26.80
CA GLY A 287 1.50 20.84 27.32
C GLY A 287 2.36 22.10 27.42
N ARG A 288 3.61 22.07 26.94
CA ARG A 288 4.59 23.17 27.08
C ARG A 288 4.65 24.06 25.86
N ASP A 289 4.34 23.53 24.70
CA ASP A 289 4.24 24.31 23.48
C ASP A 289 2.90 25.06 23.43
N LYS A 290 2.99 26.34 23.09
CA LYS A 290 1.86 27.26 22.94
C LYS A 290 1.92 28.03 21.62
N THR A 291 2.98 27.84 20.84
CA THR A 291 3.15 28.53 19.57
C THR A 291 2.47 27.69 18.50
N PRO A 292 1.51 28.23 17.75
CA PRO A 292 0.94 27.50 16.64
C PRO A 292 1.96 27.25 15.53
N PRO A 293 1.90 26.09 14.84
CA PRO A 293 2.74 25.81 13.69
C PRO A 293 2.43 26.76 12.54
N ARG A 294 3.37 26.91 11.60
CA ARG A 294 3.13 27.57 10.31
C ARG A 294 2.22 26.71 9.43
N ALA A 295 1.30 27.38 8.74
CA ALA A 295 0.35 26.73 7.85
C ALA A 295 1.03 26.02 6.67
N PRO A 296 0.43 24.93 6.15
CA PRO A 296 0.80 24.35 4.87
C PRO A 296 0.77 25.38 3.74
N THR A 297 1.53 25.13 2.68
CA THR A 297 1.55 25.99 1.49
C THR A 297 1.16 25.21 0.23
N ASN A 298 0.71 25.93 -0.80
CA ASN A 298 0.31 25.36 -2.09
C ASN A 298 -0.61 24.13 -1.96
N VAL A 299 -1.72 24.27 -1.24
CA VAL A 299 -2.70 23.19 -1.17
C VAL A 299 -3.36 23.04 -2.55
N LEU A 300 -3.32 21.84 -3.14
CA LEU A 300 -3.83 21.51 -4.46
C LEU A 300 -4.96 20.49 -4.36
N ILE A 301 -5.98 20.60 -5.22
CA ILE A 301 -7.06 19.61 -5.33
C ILE A 301 -7.33 19.16 -6.76
N ARG A 302 -7.74 17.90 -6.92
CA ARG A 302 -8.33 17.40 -8.17
C ARG A 302 -9.32 16.28 -7.92
N ARG A 303 -10.31 16.14 -8.81
CA ARG A 303 -11.09 14.91 -8.94
C ARG A 303 -10.17 13.81 -9.48
N GLU A 304 -10.17 12.66 -8.80
CA GLU A 304 -9.38 11.49 -9.19
C GLU A 304 -10.00 10.18 -8.67
N ASN A 305 -9.47 9.05 -9.14
CA ASN A 305 -9.86 7.72 -8.70
C ASN A 305 -8.75 7.08 -7.86
N ASN A 306 -9.13 6.48 -6.74
CA ASN A 306 -8.21 5.85 -5.79
C ASN A 306 -8.81 4.55 -5.25
N ILE A 307 -8.17 3.42 -5.54
CA ILE A 307 -8.59 2.06 -5.14
C ILE A 307 -10.08 1.82 -5.48
N GLY A 308 -10.46 2.12 -6.72
CA GLY A 308 -11.82 1.93 -7.22
C GLY A 308 -12.85 2.95 -6.75
N HIS A 309 -12.49 3.91 -5.90
CA HIS A 309 -13.38 4.98 -5.44
C HIS A 309 -13.06 6.29 -6.14
N THR A 310 -14.10 7.05 -6.47
CA THR A 310 -13.98 8.40 -7.02
C THR A 310 -14.17 9.44 -5.92
N GLY A 311 -13.38 10.49 -5.96
CA GLY A 311 -13.39 11.52 -4.93
C GLY A 311 -12.51 12.71 -5.27
N VAL A 312 -12.12 13.46 -4.24
CA VAL A 312 -11.21 14.61 -4.37
C VAL A 312 -9.89 14.31 -3.66
N GLY A 313 -8.82 14.22 -4.44
CA GLY A 313 -7.45 14.21 -3.92
C GLY A 313 -7.04 15.61 -3.49
N ILE A 314 -6.42 15.71 -2.32
CA ILE A 314 -5.97 16.96 -1.69
C ILE A 314 -4.49 16.76 -1.35
N TYR A 315 -3.64 17.68 -1.79
CA TYR A 315 -2.18 17.57 -1.71
C TYR A 315 -1.58 18.90 -1.23
N TRP A 316 -0.50 18.90 -0.46
CA TRP A 316 0.09 20.16 0.02
C TRP A 316 1.61 20.08 0.22
N SER A 317 2.27 21.25 0.23
CA SER A 317 3.61 21.36 0.80
C SER A 317 3.48 21.49 2.32
N PRO A 318 4.32 20.78 3.10
CA PRO A 318 4.16 20.72 4.56
C PRO A 318 4.20 22.10 5.22
N GLY A 319 3.53 22.18 6.37
CA GLY A 319 3.73 23.27 7.33
C GLY A 319 5.07 23.11 8.04
N ALA A 320 5.34 23.99 9.00
CA ALA A 320 6.57 23.89 9.79
C ALA A 320 6.33 24.31 11.24
N ASP A 321 7.01 23.63 12.14
CA ASP A 321 6.92 23.82 13.58
C ASP A 321 8.32 23.75 14.18
N GLU A 322 8.57 24.45 15.29
CA GLU A 322 9.84 24.36 16.02
C GLU A 322 10.05 23.02 16.72
N ASN A 323 8.97 22.27 17.00
CA ASN A 323 9.00 21.06 17.81
C ASN A 323 8.53 19.83 17.01
N TRP A 324 7.22 19.71 16.74
CA TRP A 324 6.64 18.52 16.16
C TRP A 324 5.26 18.79 15.54
N ILE A 325 5.10 18.48 14.25
CA ILE A 325 3.78 18.41 13.63
C ILE A 325 3.19 17.02 13.88
N SER A 326 2.10 16.95 14.64
CA SER A 326 1.41 15.69 14.96
C SER A 326 0.58 15.19 13.77
N TYR A 327 -0.20 16.09 13.15
CA TYR A 327 -1.07 15.80 12.02
C TYR A 327 -1.50 17.06 11.28
N TYR A 328 -2.12 16.87 10.12
CA TYR A 328 -2.89 17.89 9.41
C TYR A 328 -4.38 17.64 9.56
N GLU A 329 -5.17 18.71 9.67
CA GLU A 329 -6.63 18.65 9.55
C GLU A 329 -7.06 19.08 8.17
N VAL A 330 -8.08 18.40 7.65
CA VAL A 330 -8.65 18.68 6.33
C VAL A 330 -10.14 19.00 6.50
N GLN A 331 -10.62 20.02 5.80
CA GLN A 331 -12.04 20.38 5.80
C GLN A 331 -12.55 20.68 4.38
N ARG A 332 -13.87 20.53 4.23
CA ARG A 332 -14.65 20.93 3.06
C ARG A 332 -15.82 21.79 3.51
N ASP A 333 -15.96 22.98 2.94
CA ASP A 333 -17.04 23.93 3.23
C ASP A 333 -17.18 24.24 4.73
N GLY A 334 -16.05 24.31 5.45
CA GLY A 334 -15.98 24.57 6.89
C GLY A 334 -16.26 23.35 7.78
N LYS A 335 -16.61 22.18 7.20
CA LYS A 335 -16.78 20.93 7.93
C LYS A 335 -15.51 20.10 7.87
N ARG A 336 -14.97 19.74 9.05
CA ARG A 336 -13.80 18.85 9.15
C ARG A 336 -14.13 17.46 8.58
N LEU A 337 -13.28 17.00 7.67
CA LEU A 337 -13.37 15.68 7.04
C LEU A 337 -12.56 14.63 7.80
N GLY A 338 -11.35 14.98 8.24
CA GLY A 338 -10.48 14.05 8.93
C GLY A 338 -9.09 14.60 9.22
N LYS A 339 -8.19 13.70 9.63
CA LYS A 339 -6.78 13.99 9.94
C LYS A 339 -5.86 13.19 9.03
N ALA A 340 -4.76 13.80 8.61
CA ALA A 340 -3.63 13.12 7.96
C ALA A 340 -2.41 13.18 8.89
N SER A 341 -2.08 12.05 9.54
CA SER A 341 -0.95 12.00 10.48
C SER A 341 0.39 11.74 9.81
N VAL A 342 0.39 11.11 8.62
CA VAL A 342 1.59 10.80 7.83
C VAL A 342 1.35 11.25 6.40
N GLY A 343 2.38 11.82 5.77
CA GLY A 343 2.31 12.32 4.40
C GLY A 343 1.57 13.65 4.27
N ASN A 344 1.62 14.21 3.07
CA ASN A 344 1.02 15.51 2.74
C ASN A 344 -0.10 15.38 1.70
N HIS A 345 -0.97 14.39 1.92
CA HIS A 345 -2.11 14.12 1.04
C HIS A 345 -3.30 13.57 1.81
N TYR A 346 -4.51 13.76 1.26
CA TYR A 346 -5.77 13.22 1.76
C TYR A 346 -6.71 12.96 0.58
N PHE A 347 -7.57 11.94 0.68
CA PHE A 347 -8.56 11.63 -0.35
C PHE A 347 -9.97 11.72 0.24
N ASP A 348 -10.72 12.75 -0.15
CA ASP A 348 -12.12 12.91 0.25
C ASP A 348 -13.03 12.03 -0.61
N ARG A 349 -13.58 11.00 0.03
CA ARG A 349 -14.65 10.12 -0.49
C ARG A 349 -15.89 10.14 0.41
N ALA A 350 -16.00 11.13 1.30
CA ALA A 350 -17.13 11.26 2.20
C ALA A 350 -18.40 11.57 1.40
N SER A 351 -19.57 11.25 1.96
CA SER A 351 -20.85 11.56 1.31
C SER A 351 -20.93 13.06 0.95
N GLY A 352 -21.42 13.34 -0.26
CA GLY A 352 -21.51 14.69 -0.82
C GLY A 352 -20.17 15.34 -1.19
N TRP A 353 -19.11 14.55 -1.42
CA TRP A 353 -17.87 15.08 -2.01
C TRP A 353 -18.15 15.82 -3.31
N ASN A 354 -17.42 16.91 -3.52
CA ASN A 354 -17.61 17.79 -4.66
C ASN A 354 -16.28 18.48 -4.98
N PRO A 355 -15.70 18.32 -6.19
CA PRO A 355 -14.44 18.98 -6.55
C PRO A 355 -14.55 20.50 -6.65
N ALA A 356 -15.77 21.06 -6.71
CA ALA A 356 -16.03 22.50 -6.64
C ALA A 356 -16.24 23.01 -5.21
N GLY A 357 -16.21 22.14 -4.20
CA GLY A 357 -16.29 22.55 -2.79
C GLY A 357 -15.04 23.32 -2.34
N ARG A 358 -15.15 24.10 -1.26
CA ARG A 358 -14.01 24.82 -0.69
C ARG A 358 -13.22 23.93 0.26
N TYR A 359 -12.07 23.44 -0.19
CA TYR A 359 -11.17 22.63 0.63
C TYR A 359 -10.08 23.48 1.27
N SER A 360 -9.70 23.11 2.49
CA SER A 360 -8.55 23.70 3.17
C SER A 360 -7.89 22.72 4.12
N VAL A 361 -6.61 22.96 4.38
CA VAL A 361 -5.76 22.14 5.23
C VAL A 361 -5.05 23.03 6.25
N ARG A 362 -4.86 22.56 7.48
CA ARG A 362 -4.02 23.22 8.49
C ARG A 362 -3.13 22.22 9.21
N ALA A 363 -1.98 22.68 9.68
CA ALA A 363 -1.10 21.89 10.53
C ALA A 363 -1.58 21.94 11.98
N VAL A 364 -1.37 20.86 12.73
CA VAL A 364 -1.56 20.80 14.17
C VAL A 364 -0.32 20.19 14.80
N ASP A 365 0.25 20.89 15.78
CA ASP A 365 1.45 20.46 16.47
C ASP A 365 1.20 19.33 17.48
N GLY A 366 2.25 18.95 18.21
CA GLY A 366 2.20 17.94 19.27
C GLY A 366 1.27 18.28 20.43
N ASP A 367 1.09 19.56 20.76
CA ASP A 367 0.27 20.03 21.90
C ASP A 367 -1.16 20.44 21.50
N GLY A 368 -1.49 20.31 20.22
CA GLY A 368 -2.82 20.55 19.68
C GLY A 368 -3.04 22.00 19.23
N ASN A 369 -1.99 22.83 19.14
CA ASN A 369 -2.12 24.17 18.59
C ASN A 369 -2.27 24.10 17.06
N PRO A 370 -3.33 24.68 16.50
CA PRO A 370 -3.56 24.65 15.07
C PRO A 370 -2.99 25.89 14.36
N SER A 371 -2.40 25.71 13.19
CA SER A 371 -2.12 26.82 12.27
C SER A 371 -3.41 27.45 11.72
N GLU A 372 -3.26 28.59 11.03
CA GLU A 372 -4.29 29.08 10.11
C GLU A 372 -4.63 28.05 9.02
N TRP A 373 -5.83 28.14 8.46
CA TRP A 373 -6.27 27.32 7.34
C TRP A 373 -5.65 27.81 6.03
N ALA A 374 -5.04 26.89 5.27
CA ALA A 374 -4.58 27.12 3.91
C ALA A 374 -5.63 26.61 2.92
N GLU A 375 -6.19 27.52 2.12
CA GLU A 375 -7.19 27.19 1.10
C GLU A 375 -6.56 26.52 -0.12
N ALA A 376 -7.27 25.53 -0.66
CA ALA A 376 -6.81 24.75 -1.79
C ALA A 376 -7.14 25.38 -3.14
N LYS A 377 -6.26 25.14 -4.12
CA LYS A 377 -6.42 25.56 -5.51
C LYS A 377 -6.61 24.34 -6.42
N PRO A 378 -7.53 24.38 -7.39
CA PRO A 378 -7.72 23.25 -8.30
C PRO A 378 -6.54 23.09 -9.26
N ILE A 379 -6.23 21.84 -9.60
CA ILE A 379 -5.44 21.43 -10.76
C ILE A 379 -6.31 20.55 -11.67
N ALA A 380 -5.80 20.22 -12.86
CA ALA A 380 -6.51 19.42 -13.87
C ALA A 380 -7.15 18.14 -13.27
N HIS A 381 -8.43 17.92 -13.59
CA HIS A 381 -9.21 16.78 -13.12
C HIS A 381 -9.01 15.56 -14.03
N GLU A 382 -9.08 14.37 -13.44
CA GLU A 382 -9.36 13.15 -14.20
C GLU A 382 -10.82 13.16 -14.70
N PRO A 383 -11.15 12.44 -15.79
CA PRO A 383 -12.54 12.22 -16.19
C PRO A 383 -13.36 11.65 -15.03
N LEU A 384 -14.64 12.06 -14.93
CA LEU A 384 -15.54 11.46 -13.95
C LEU A 384 -15.82 10.01 -14.38
N ARG A 385 -15.19 9.08 -13.67
CA ARG A 385 -15.41 7.65 -13.78
C ARG A 385 -16.28 7.21 -12.62
N VAL A 386 -17.21 6.31 -12.85
CA VAL A 386 -18.04 5.73 -11.80
C VAL A 386 -18.12 4.23 -12.05
N GLY A 387 -17.37 3.45 -11.26
CA GLY A 387 -17.30 2.01 -11.38
C GLY A 387 -18.24 1.31 -10.40
N ALA A 388 -18.92 0.26 -10.83
CA ALA A 388 -19.80 -0.53 -9.98
C ALA A 388 -19.07 -1.18 -8.78
N LEU A 389 -17.78 -1.53 -8.93
CA LEU A 389 -16.98 -2.17 -7.88
C LEU A 389 -16.78 -1.27 -6.66
N GLY A 390 -16.50 0.02 -6.90
CA GLY A 390 -16.33 1.02 -5.84
C GLY A 390 -17.65 1.49 -5.22
N ALA A 391 -18.78 1.13 -5.85
CA ALA A 391 -20.10 1.65 -5.55
C ALA A 391 -20.97 0.75 -4.67
N HIS A 392 -20.40 -0.29 -4.05
CA HIS A 392 -21.14 -1.16 -3.15
C HIS A 392 -21.22 -0.56 -1.75
N PHE A 393 -22.34 0.12 -1.48
CA PHE A 393 -22.61 0.79 -0.23
C PHE A 393 -23.85 0.20 0.45
N THR A 394 -23.90 0.35 1.77
CA THR A 394 -25.11 0.12 2.58
C THR A 394 -26.13 1.26 2.41
N GLU A 395 -25.68 2.41 1.92
CA GLU A 395 -26.46 3.62 1.68
C GLU A 395 -26.97 3.64 0.23
N ASP A 396 -28.28 3.70 0.07
CA ASP A 396 -28.93 3.77 -1.25
C ASP A 396 -28.62 5.09 -1.98
N GLY A 397 -28.37 5.03 -3.28
CA GLY A 397 -28.12 6.21 -4.14
C GLY A 397 -26.72 6.83 -4.02
N ARG A 398 -25.82 6.27 -3.20
CA ARG A 398 -24.46 6.82 -3.05
C ARG A 398 -23.69 6.72 -4.37
N GLU A 399 -23.07 7.83 -4.78
CA GLU A 399 -22.43 8.00 -6.10
C GLU A 399 -23.37 7.75 -7.29
N GLY A 400 -24.68 7.88 -7.06
CA GLY A 400 -25.74 7.64 -8.04
C GLY A 400 -26.17 6.18 -8.13
N TRP A 401 -25.51 5.25 -7.43
CA TRP A 401 -25.78 3.82 -7.54
C TRP A 401 -26.85 3.32 -6.58
N ARG A 402 -27.72 2.44 -7.08
CA ARG A 402 -28.70 1.68 -6.29
C ARG A 402 -28.95 0.31 -6.87
N ALA A 403 -29.62 -0.54 -6.10
CA ALA A 403 -30.12 -1.83 -6.53
C ALA A 403 -31.66 -1.81 -6.61
N GLU A 404 -32.22 -2.28 -7.71
CA GLU A 404 -33.65 -2.30 -7.96
C GLU A 404 -34.13 -3.69 -8.40
N THR A 405 -35.38 -4.03 -8.10
CA THR A 405 -36.04 -5.28 -8.54
C THR A 405 -37.33 -4.98 -9.30
N SER A 406 -37.75 -5.87 -10.20
CA SER A 406 -39.01 -5.73 -10.95
C SER A 406 -39.67 -7.08 -11.25
N THR A 407 -40.98 -7.18 -10.98
CA THR A 407 -41.81 -8.37 -11.28
C THR A 407 -42.59 -8.25 -12.58
N ASP A 408 -42.65 -7.09 -13.21
CA ASP A 408 -43.30 -6.87 -14.52
C ASP A 408 -42.29 -6.47 -15.62
N GLY A 409 -41.05 -6.14 -15.23
CA GLY A 409 -39.99 -5.66 -16.13
C GLY A 409 -40.16 -4.22 -16.59
N GLN A 410 -41.13 -3.48 -16.03
CA GLN A 410 -41.48 -2.09 -16.38
C GLN A 410 -41.25 -1.16 -15.19
N VAL A 411 -41.74 -1.54 -14.01
CA VAL A 411 -41.63 -0.77 -12.77
C VAL A 411 -40.54 -1.40 -11.90
N PHE A 412 -39.48 -0.64 -11.68
CA PHE A 412 -38.36 -1.03 -10.82
C PHE A 412 -38.51 -0.39 -9.44
N GLN A 413 -38.45 -1.20 -8.40
CA GLN A 413 -38.56 -0.79 -7.01
C GLN A 413 -37.22 -0.98 -6.29
N PRO A 414 -36.85 -0.12 -5.32
CA PRO A 414 -35.62 -0.28 -4.56
C PRO A 414 -35.55 -1.63 -3.84
N MET A 415 -34.36 -2.25 -3.86
CA MET A 415 -34.07 -3.44 -3.06
C MET A 415 -33.76 -3.05 -1.60
N LYS A 416 -33.79 -4.04 -0.70
CA LYS A 416 -33.44 -3.88 0.71
C LYS A 416 -32.03 -4.39 0.98
N TRP A 417 -31.23 -3.62 1.73
CA TRP A 417 -29.92 -4.08 2.17
C TRP A 417 -30.02 -5.26 3.14
N LEU A 418 -29.27 -6.32 2.86
CA LEU A 418 -29.02 -7.46 3.74
C LEU A 418 -27.56 -7.39 4.23
N PRO A 419 -27.33 -7.23 5.55
CA PRO A 419 -25.98 -7.23 6.11
C PRO A 419 -25.36 -8.63 6.07
N GLN A 420 -24.04 -8.69 6.30
CA GLN A 420 -23.31 -9.94 6.48
C GLN A 420 -23.90 -10.78 7.63
N ARG A 421 -23.91 -12.11 7.49
CA ARG A 421 -24.32 -13.02 8.56
C ARG A 421 -23.20 -13.18 9.60
N THR A 422 -23.36 -12.57 10.78
CA THR A 422 -22.45 -12.71 11.92
C THR A 422 -22.48 -14.14 12.48
N GLY A 423 -21.31 -14.78 12.72
CA GLY A 423 -21.19 -16.00 13.55
C GLY A 423 -20.70 -17.30 12.90
N LYS A 424 -20.26 -17.30 11.64
CA LYS A 424 -19.45 -18.41 11.08
C LYS A 424 -18.20 -17.84 10.41
N PRO A 425 -17.00 -18.41 10.63
CA PRO A 425 -15.78 -17.91 10.03
C PRO A 425 -15.91 -17.86 8.51
N LEU A 426 -15.44 -16.73 7.97
CA LEU A 426 -15.35 -16.41 6.55
C LEU A 426 -14.60 -17.53 5.81
N LYS A 427 -15.32 -18.45 5.17
CA LYS A 427 -14.81 -19.15 3.98
C LYS A 427 -14.98 -18.18 2.81
N ASP A 428 -14.14 -17.16 2.78
CA ASP A 428 -14.15 -16.14 1.74
C ASP A 428 -12.93 -16.33 0.84
N LEU A 429 -13.11 -17.12 -0.22
CA LEU A 429 -12.34 -17.01 -1.45
C LEU A 429 -13.30 -17.44 -2.57
N GLY A 430 -14.28 -16.59 -2.90
CA GLY A 430 -15.01 -16.78 -4.16
C GLY A 430 -16.50 -16.46 -4.21
N GLY A 431 -17.16 -15.95 -3.17
CA GLY A 431 -18.60 -15.66 -3.28
C GLY A 431 -19.43 -16.90 -3.64
N THR A 432 -19.45 -17.91 -2.77
CA THR A 432 -20.31 -19.09 -2.97
C THR A 432 -21.77 -18.81 -2.57
N SER A 433 -22.70 -19.53 -3.21
CA SER A 433 -24.16 -19.47 -3.03
C SER A 433 -24.69 -19.81 -1.62
N LEU A 434 -23.82 -20.26 -0.71
CA LEU A 434 -24.18 -20.64 0.66
C LEU A 434 -24.16 -19.48 1.67
N GLN A 435 -23.84 -18.26 1.22
CA GLN A 435 -23.80 -17.07 2.08
C GLN A 435 -24.79 -16.00 1.58
N PRO A 436 -25.91 -15.75 2.28
CA PRO A 436 -26.66 -14.52 2.07
C PRO A 436 -25.76 -13.33 2.42
N GLY A 437 -25.36 -12.53 1.41
CA GLY A 437 -24.63 -11.28 1.59
C GLY A 437 -23.15 -11.25 1.21
N GLY A 438 -22.47 -12.38 1.03
CA GLY A 438 -20.99 -12.37 0.95
C GLY A 438 -20.33 -11.71 2.18
N ALA A 439 -19.02 -11.46 2.15
CA ALA A 439 -18.31 -10.84 3.26
C ALA A 439 -18.75 -9.39 3.57
N GLU A 440 -19.49 -8.74 2.66
CA GLU A 440 -19.72 -7.30 2.66
C GLU A 440 -21.22 -6.91 2.69
N GLY A 441 -22.14 -7.87 2.69
CA GLY A 441 -23.58 -7.66 2.52
C GLY A 441 -24.01 -7.57 1.05
N CYS A 442 -25.32 -7.65 0.80
CA CYS A 442 -25.92 -7.53 -0.53
C CYS A 442 -27.28 -6.86 -0.49
N TRP A 443 -27.75 -6.32 -1.61
CA TRP A 443 -29.13 -5.88 -1.77
C TRP A 443 -30.01 -7.05 -2.19
N GLU A 444 -31.20 -7.19 -1.61
CA GLU A 444 -32.18 -8.23 -1.95
C GLU A 444 -33.54 -7.63 -2.28
N GLY A 445 -34.14 -8.14 -3.35
CA GLY A 445 -35.53 -7.91 -3.73
C GLY A 445 -36.34 -9.21 -3.78
N GLU A 446 -37.52 -9.13 -4.38
CA GLU A 446 -38.47 -10.24 -4.47
C GLU A 446 -37.87 -11.54 -5.05
N GLY A 447 -38.25 -12.68 -4.49
CA GLY A 447 -37.80 -14.00 -4.91
C GLY A 447 -36.29 -14.24 -4.79
N ARG A 448 -35.58 -13.44 -3.96
CA ARG A 448 -34.11 -13.46 -3.80
C ARG A 448 -33.34 -12.97 -5.02
N ALA A 449 -33.90 -12.00 -5.75
CA ALA A 449 -33.10 -11.22 -6.70
C ALA A 449 -32.08 -10.42 -5.90
N ARG A 450 -30.77 -10.55 -6.19
CA ARG A 450 -29.74 -9.89 -5.38
C ARG A 450 -28.69 -9.15 -6.21
N VAL A 451 -28.13 -8.11 -5.61
CA VAL A 451 -27.00 -7.34 -6.13
C VAL A 451 -25.94 -7.21 -5.03
N GLY A 452 -24.76 -7.80 -5.26
CA GLY A 452 -23.57 -7.67 -4.41
C GLY A 452 -22.54 -6.71 -5.00
N ARG A 453 -21.32 -6.67 -4.44
CA ARG A 453 -20.27 -5.73 -4.91
C ARG A 453 -19.88 -5.95 -6.38
N GLY A 454 -19.57 -7.20 -6.74
CA GLY A 454 -19.12 -7.56 -8.10
C GLY A 454 -20.08 -8.48 -8.85
N TRP A 455 -21.25 -8.80 -8.29
CA TRP A 455 -22.13 -9.83 -8.81
C TRP A 455 -23.61 -9.47 -8.70
N GLN A 456 -24.42 -10.11 -9.54
CA GLN A 456 -25.89 -10.12 -9.49
C GLN A 456 -26.36 -11.58 -9.47
N GLN A 457 -27.43 -11.86 -8.73
CA GLN A 457 -28.02 -13.19 -8.64
C GLN A 457 -29.46 -13.12 -9.16
N ALA A 458 -29.77 -13.96 -10.14
CA ALA A 458 -31.09 -14.00 -10.73
C ALA A 458 -32.10 -14.63 -9.76
N SER A 459 -33.37 -14.24 -9.93
CA SER A 459 -34.50 -14.80 -9.18
C SER A 459 -35.48 -15.42 -10.18
N PRO A 460 -36.12 -16.56 -9.83
CA PRO A 460 -37.21 -17.08 -10.64
C PRO A 460 -38.45 -16.15 -10.68
N ALA A 461 -38.63 -15.30 -9.65
CA ALA A 461 -39.82 -14.46 -9.51
C ALA A 461 -39.65 -13.05 -10.09
N ALA A 462 -38.44 -12.48 -10.01
CA ALA A 462 -38.20 -11.08 -10.33
C ALA A 462 -36.86 -10.84 -11.04
N MET A 463 -36.81 -9.76 -11.81
CA MET A 463 -35.61 -9.24 -12.45
C MET A 463 -34.83 -8.38 -11.44
N GLY A 464 -33.51 -8.49 -11.42
CA GLY A 464 -32.65 -7.64 -10.58
C GLY A 464 -31.85 -6.67 -11.44
N ALA A 465 -31.67 -5.44 -10.97
CA ALA A 465 -30.88 -4.44 -11.67
C ALA A 465 -29.94 -3.70 -10.73
N ARG A 466 -28.73 -3.45 -11.21
CA ARG A 466 -27.89 -2.37 -10.70
C ARG A 466 -28.21 -1.12 -11.51
N SER A 467 -28.50 -0.02 -10.86
CA SER A 467 -28.94 1.22 -11.52
C SER A 467 -28.07 2.40 -11.11
N TRP A 468 -27.74 3.25 -12.06
CA TRP A 468 -27.00 4.49 -11.83
C TRP A 468 -27.81 5.70 -12.29
N THR A 469 -27.92 6.70 -11.42
CA THR A 469 -28.53 8.00 -11.74
C THR A 469 -27.44 9.00 -12.11
N ALA A 470 -27.57 9.59 -13.30
CA ALA A 470 -26.64 10.60 -13.79
C ALA A 470 -26.66 11.86 -12.91
N PRO A 471 -25.53 12.27 -12.29
CA PRO A 471 -25.49 13.46 -11.44
C PRO A 471 -25.62 14.77 -12.23
N ARG A 472 -25.36 14.74 -13.55
CA ARG A 472 -25.48 15.88 -14.44
C ARG A 472 -25.75 15.42 -15.88
N ALA A 473 -26.07 16.35 -16.76
CA ALA A 473 -26.15 16.07 -18.17
C ALA A 473 -24.74 15.94 -18.79
N GLY A 474 -24.61 15.10 -19.82
CA GLY A 474 -23.36 14.90 -20.55
C GLY A 474 -23.38 13.68 -21.45
N GLU A 475 -22.29 13.49 -22.19
CA GLU A 475 -22.01 12.25 -22.92
C GLU A 475 -21.20 11.33 -22.01
N VAL A 476 -21.67 10.08 -21.91
CA VAL A 476 -21.00 9.04 -21.12
C VAL A 476 -20.70 7.84 -22.00
N ARG A 477 -19.50 7.28 -21.82
CA ARG A 477 -19.14 5.94 -22.28
C ARG A 477 -19.49 4.93 -21.20
N ILE A 478 -20.13 3.83 -21.58
CA ILE A 478 -20.64 2.77 -20.72
C ILE A 478 -19.93 1.49 -21.15
N VAL A 479 -19.11 0.93 -20.26
CA VAL A 479 -18.26 -0.22 -20.53
C VAL A 479 -18.55 -1.32 -19.52
N GLY A 480 -18.54 -2.58 -19.95
CA GLY A 480 -18.41 -3.69 -19.04
C GLY A 480 -18.67 -5.06 -19.66
N ARG A 481 -18.53 -6.09 -18.84
CA ARG A 481 -18.71 -7.48 -19.29
C ARG A 481 -19.53 -8.27 -18.28
N ALA A 482 -20.60 -8.89 -18.76
CA ALA A 482 -21.46 -9.78 -17.99
C ALA A 482 -20.98 -11.22 -18.18
N ILE A 483 -20.58 -11.88 -17.10
CA ILE A 483 -19.86 -13.16 -17.13
C ILE A 483 -20.55 -14.11 -16.15
N LYS A 484 -20.65 -15.39 -16.48
CA LYS A 484 -21.13 -16.39 -15.51
C LYS A 484 -20.13 -16.47 -14.35
N ASP A 485 -20.62 -16.47 -13.11
CA ASP A 485 -19.77 -16.65 -11.94
C ASP A 485 -18.94 -17.94 -12.06
N TYR A 486 -17.66 -17.89 -11.68
CA TYR A 486 -16.72 -18.98 -11.95
C TYR A 486 -17.09 -20.27 -11.21
N TRP A 487 -17.53 -20.15 -9.96
CA TRP A 487 -17.81 -21.29 -9.08
C TRP A 487 -19.13 -21.98 -9.45
N THR A 488 -20.10 -21.21 -9.90
CA THR A 488 -21.38 -21.71 -10.44
C THR A 488 -21.39 -21.76 -11.97
N SER A 489 -20.21 -21.70 -12.60
CA SER A 489 -20.12 -21.48 -14.05
C SER A 489 -20.85 -22.53 -14.85
N ARG A 490 -20.74 -23.81 -14.47
CA ARG A 490 -21.38 -24.95 -15.14
C ARG A 490 -22.76 -25.30 -14.59
N GLU A 491 -23.30 -24.46 -13.71
CA GLU A 491 -24.57 -24.69 -13.01
C GLU A 491 -25.63 -23.67 -13.43
N GLY A 492 -26.90 -23.99 -13.19
CA GLY A 492 -28.02 -23.10 -13.47
C GLY A 492 -28.40 -23.04 -14.95
N GLY A 493 -29.18 -22.03 -15.32
CA GLY A 493 -29.66 -21.78 -16.68
C GLY A 493 -28.95 -20.63 -17.38
N THR A 494 -29.30 -20.41 -18.64
CA THR A 494 -28.87 -19.24 -19.43
C THR A 494 -29.31 -17.95 -18.74
N LEU A 495 -28.35 -17.08 -18.45
CA LEU A 495 -28.61 -15.75 -17.89
C LEU A 495 -28.80 -14.75 -19.02
N ARG A 496 -29.72 -13.80 -18.81
CA ARG A 496 -30.09 -12.80 -19.83
C ARG A 496 -29.90 -11.41 -19.27
N VAL A 497 -29.11 -10.59 -19.97
CA VAL A 497 -28.78 -9.24 -19.54
C VAL A 497 -29.09 -8.18 -20.59
N ARG A 498 -29.39 -6.96 -20.13
CA ARG A 498 -29.57 -5.78 -20.98
C ARG A 498 -29.27 -4.49 -20.22
N ILE A 499 -29.06 -3.41 -20.96
CA ILE A 499 -28.87 -2.06 -20.45
C ILE A 499 -30.01 -1.17 -20.94
N GLN A 500 -30.59 -0.39 -20.04
CA GLN A 500 -31.66 0.56 -20.37
C GLN A 500 -31.31 1.97 -19.87
N LEU A 501 -31.70 2.99 -20.62
CA LEU A 501 -31.75 4.40 -20.20
C LEU A 501 -33.21 4.80 -20.03
N GLY A 502 -33.65 5.02 -18.80
CA GLY A 502 -35.07 5.13 -18.49
C GLY A 502 -35.81 3.83 -18.89
N GLN A 503 -36.73 3.93 -19.85
CA GLN A 503 -37.42 2.78 -20.46
C GLN A 503 -36.83 2.34 -21.80
N ARG A 504 -35.94 3.15 -22.39
CA ARG A 504 -35.31 2.87 -23.69
C ARG A 504 -34.18 1.86 -23.51
N GLN A 505 -34.16 0.81 -24.31
CA GLN A 505 -33.04 -0.12 -24.33
C GLN A 505 -31.83 0.53 -25.01
N LEU A 506 -30.65 0.42 -24.40
CA LEU A 506 -29.36 0.83 -24.97
C LEU A 506 -28.61 -0.36 -25.54
N TRP A 507 -28.65 -1.50 -24.86
CA TRP A 507 -27.88 -2.68 -25.26
C TRP A 507 -28.49 -3.99 -24.75
N PRO A 508 -28.44 -5.09 -25.52
CA PRO A 508 -28.17 -5.09 -26.97
C PRO A 508 -29.22 -4.23 -27.72
N GLU A 509 -29.00 -3.93 -29.00
CA GLU A 509 -29.92 -3.07 -29.77
C GLU A 509 -31.38 -3.56 -29.70
N THR A 510 -31.59 -4.87 -29.71
CA THR A 510 -32.88 -5.53 -29.47
C THR A 510 -32.70 -6.80 -28.65
N GLY A 511 -33.75 -7.26 -27.95
CA GLY A 511 -33.73 -8.52 -27.22
C GLY A 511 -32.86 -8.52 -25.96
N TRP A 512 -32.22 -9.67 -25.68
CA TRP A 512 -31.38 -9.93 -24.52
C TRP A 512 -30.02 -10.43 -24.98
N ALA A 513 -28.95 -10.04 -24.29
CA ALA A 513 -27.67 -10.71 -24.43
C ALA A 513 -27.66 -11.93 -23.50
N GLU A 514 -27.26 -13.09 -24.02
CA GLU A 514 -27.33 -14.37 -23.33
C GLU A 514 -25.94 -14.78 -22.83
N VAL A 515 -25.86 -15.26 -21.58
CA VAL A 515 -24.67 -15.81 -20.94
C VAL A 515 -24.99 -17.24 -20.54
N GLU A 516 -24.40 -18.19 -21.27
CA GLU A 516 -24.70 -19.61 -21.11
C GLU A 516 -24.02 -20.24 -19.91
N ALA A 517 -24.55 -21.38 -19.45
CA ALA A 517 -23.84 -22.21 -18.48
C ALA A 517 -22.53 -22.73 -19.11
N GLY A 518 -21.42 -22.54 -18.40
CA GLY A 518 -20.06 -22.85 -18.82
C GLY A 518 -19.35 -21.69 -19.52
N ASP A 519 -20.04 -20.58 -19.81
CA ASP A 519 -19.45 -19.42 -20.47
C ASP A 519 -18.69 -18.52 -19.47
N LEU A 520 -17.37 -18.70 -19.42
CA LEU A 520 -16.45 -17.86 -18.67
C LEU A 520 -15.93 -16.65 -19.47
N THR A 521 -16.31 -16.53 -20.75
CA THR A 521 -15.96 -15.37 -21.58
C THR A 521 -16.96 -14.25 -21.34
N GLY A 522 -18.25 -14.60 -21.32
CA GLY A 522 -19.35 -13.67 -21.13
C GLY A 522 -19.57 -12.74 -22.33
N VAL A 523 -20.43 -11.74 -22.13
CA VAL A 523 -20.84 -10.76 -23.14
C VAL A 523 -20.41 -9.36 -22.74
N ALA A 524 -19.67 -8.69 -23.63
CA ALA A 524 -19.14 -7.35 -23.39
C ALA A 524 -20.00 -6.27 -24.06
N HIS A 525 -19.99 -5.08 -23.47
CA HIS A 525 -20.59 -3.87 -24.03
C HIS A 525 -19.62 -2.70 -23.86
N ASP A 526 -19.61 -1.83 -24.86
CA ASP A 526 -18.85 -0.58 -24.90
C ASP A 526 -19.61 0.37 -25.83
N LEU A 527 -20.37 1.30 -25.25
CA LEU A 527 -21.25 2.19 -26.00
C LEU A 527 -21.28 3.58 -25.39
N THR A 528 -21.62 4.58 -26.20
CA THR A 528 -21.83 5.95 -25.73
C THR A 528 -23.31 6.29 -25.66
N ALA A 529 -23.67 7.10 -24.68
CA ALA A 529 -25.02 7.63 -24.54
C ALA A 529 -24.97 9.06 -23.99
N ARG A 530 -25.87 9.91 -24.48
CA ARG A 530 -26.16 11.19 -23.82
C ARG A 530 -27.17 10.96 -22.71
N VAL A 531 -26.88 11.52 -21.54
CA VAL A 531 -27.74 11.46 -20.35
C VAL A 531 -28.16 12.86 -19.93
N ALA A 532 -29.37 13.00 -19.40
CA ALA A 532 -29.81 14.16 -18.65
C ALA A 532 -29.50 14.00 -17.15
N ALA A 533 -29.40 15.12 -16.42
CA ALA A 533 -29.28 15.07 -14.96
C ALA A 533 -30.52 14.38 -14.36
N GLY A 534 -30.29 13.41 -13.46
CA GLY A 534 -31.34 12.59 -12.85
C GLY A 534 -31.81 11.39 -13.68
N GLU A 535 -31.35 11.27 -14.93
CA GLU A 535 -31.69 10.12 -15.78
C GLU A 535 -31.01 8.83 -15.29
N VAL A 536 -31.66 7.69 -15.48
CA VAL A 536 -31.24 6.40 -14.89
C VAL A 536 -30.78 5.43 -15.97
N ILE A 537 -29.55 4.94 -15.84
CA ILE A 537 -29.06 3.77 -16.57
C ILE A 537 -29.25 2.52 -15.71
N ARG A 538 -29.83 1.46 -16.24
CA ARG A 538 -30.09 0.18 -15.56
C ARG A 538 -29.34 -0.96 -16.23
N PHE A 539 -28.58 -1.73 -15.46
CA PHE A 539 -27.93 -2.97 -15.85
C PHE A 539 -28.78 -4.14 -15.33
N VAL A 540 -29.68 -4.62 -16.19
CA VAL A 540 -30.77 -5.52 -15.82
C VAL A 540 -30.37 -6.97 -16.07
N LEU A 541 -30.46 -7.79 -15.02
CA LEU A 541 -30.42 -9.25 -15.07
C LEU A 541 -31.86 -9.78 -15.04
N ASN A 542 -32.25 -10.53 -16.06
CA ASN A 542 -33.58 -11.12 -16.16
C ASN A 542 -33.81 -12.22 -15.11
N ARG A 543 -35.05 -12.70 -15.02
CA ARG A 543 -35.39 -13.86 -14.20
C ARG A 543 -34.56 -15.07 -14.61
N GLY A 544 -34.11 -15.82 -13.61
CA GLY A 544 -33.38 -17.07 -13.77
C GLY A 544 -34.27 -18.29 -13.57
N THR A 545 -33.62 -19.45 -13.51
CA THR A 545 -34.22 -20.75 -13.24
C THR A 545 -34.07 -21.18 -11.79
N ASP A 546 -32.93 -20.89 -11.17
CA ASP A 546 -32.59 -21.27 -9.80
C ASP A 546 -31.70 -20.20 -9.16
N TRP A 547 -32.24 -19.54 -8.13
CA TRP A 547 -31.55 -18.46 -7.42
C TRP A 547 -30.20 -18.88 -6.82
N SER A 548 -29.98 -20.17 -6.53
CA SER A 548 -28.75 -20.66 -5.90
C SER A 548 -27.61 -20.94 -6.89
N ARG A 549 -27.90 -20.97 -8.20
CA ARG A 549 -26.97 -21.33 -9.27
C ARG A 549 -26.87 -20.29 -10.39
N ASP A 550 -27.79 -19.33 -10.40
CA ASP A 550 -27.88 -18.29 -11.42
C ASP A 550 -27.18 -17.00 -10.98
N MET A 551 -25.85 -17.07 -10.86
CA MET A 551 -24.98 -15.94 -10.49
C MET A 551 -24.20 -15.39 -11.69
N LEU A 552 -24.11 -14.07 -11.75
CA LEU A 552 -23.45 -13.29 -12.80
C LEU A 552 -22.44 -12.33 -12.17
N ALA A 553 -21.20 -12.32 -12.66
CA ALA A 553 -20.27 -11.22 -12.43
C ALA A 553 -20.51 -10.11 -13.47
N TRP A 554 -20.85 -8.91 -13.02
CA TRP A 554 -21.07 -7.76 -13.92
C TRP A 554 -20.80 -6.43 -13.20
N MET A 555 -19.72 -5.77 -13.61
CA MET A 555 -19.16 -4.60 -12.91
C MET A 555 -18.99 -3.41 -13.85
N PRO A 556 -20.08 -2.84 -14.40
CA PRO A 556 -19.99 -1.80 -15.41
C PRO A 556 -19.28 -0.53 -14.89
N GLU A 557 -18.59 0.15 -15.79
CA GLU A 557 -18.00 1.47 -15.60
C GLU A 557 -18.72 2.50 -16.47
N ILE A 558 -19.00 3.67 -15.89
CA ILE A 558 -19.58 4.83 -16.60
C ILE A 558 -18.55 5.96 -16.56
N ILE A 559 -18.18 6.47 -17.73
CA ILE A 559 -17.11 7.45 -17.90
C ILE A 559 -17.67 8.67 -18.61
N TYR A 560 -17.62 9.85 -17.99
CA TYR A 560 -17.97 11.10 -18.68
C TYR A 560 -16.88 11.49 -19.67
N GLU A 561 -17.27 11.87 -20.87
CA GLU A 561 -16.39 12.44 -21.89
C GLU A 561 -16.17 13.94 -21.63
N ASP A 562 -15.50 14.26 -20.52
CA ASP A 562 -15.17 15.65 -20.17
C ASP A 562 -13.94 16.13 -20.96
N THR A 563 -14.07 17.27 -21.64
CA THR A 563 -12.93 18.02 -22.20
C THR A 563 -12.38 18.97 -21.13
N SER A 564 -11.53 18.49 -20.23
CA SER A 564 -10.81 19.40 -19.33
C SER A 564 -9.70 20.13 -20.11
N PRO A 565 -9.54 21.46 -19.94
CA PRO A 565 -8.44 22.17 -20.57
C PRO A 565 -7.10 21.61 -20.08
N GLN A 566 -6.22 21.26 -21.03
CA GLN A 566 -4.84 20.89 -20.72
C GLN A 566 -4.09 22.14 -20.26
N ASP A 567 -3.86 22.26 -18.95
CA ASP A 567 -2.95 23.25 -18.40
C ASP A 567 -1.51 23.00 -18.91
N ARG A 568 -0.64 24.02 -18.81
CA ARG A 568 0.80 23.83 -19.06
C ARG A 568 1.30 22.68 -18.20
N SER A 569 1.67 21.58 -18.85
CA SER A 569 2.12 20.38 -18.16
C SER A 569 3.44 20.68 -17.43
N PRO A 570 3.57 20.33 -16.14
CA PRO A 570 4.84 20.42 -15.45
C PRO A 570 5.91 19.64 -16.23
N SER A 571 7.16 20.10 -16.19
CA SER A 571 8.26 19.48 -16.92
C SER A 571 9.19 18.73 -15.96
N PRO A 572 9.83 17.64 -16.39
CA PRO A 572 10.77 16.92 -15.55
C PRO A 572 12.03 17.75 -15.29
N VAL A 573 12.62 17.59 -14.11
CA VAL A 573 13.94 18.16 -13.77
C VAL A 573 14.88 17.05 -13.37
N ARG A 574 16.06 17.00 -14.00
CA ARG A 574 17.08 15.97 -13.78
C ARG A 574 18.42 16.62 -13.51
N ILE A 575 19.04 16.29 -12.38
CA ILE A 575 20.31 16.88 -11.94
C ILE A 575 21.27 15.75 -11.60
N LEU A 576 22.45 15.77 -12.21
CA LEU A 576 23.55 14.87 -11.87
C LEU A 576 24.44 15.56 -10.84
N CYS A 577 24.30 15.16 -9.58
CA CYS A 577 24.99 15.79 -8.46
C CYS A 577 26.51 15.60 -8.56
N GLY A 578 27.28 16.62 -8.17
CA GLY A 578 28.73 16.65 -8.26
C GLY A 578 29.33 16.75 -9.66
N ALA A 579 28.53 16.65 -10.73
CA ALA A 579 29.04 16.72 -12.10
C ALA A 579 29.28 18.18 -12.53
N SER A 580 30.39 18.43 -13.22
CA SER A 580 30.73 19.74 -13.77
C SER A 580 30.03 20.04 -15.10
N GLU A 581 29.57 19.01 -15.81
CA GLU A 581 28.97 19.10 -17.14
C GLU A 581 27.68 18.28 -17.19
N PRO A 582 26.72 18.66 -18.05
CA PRO A 582 25.52 17.85 -18.26
C PRO A 582 25.87 16.49 -18.85
N TYR A 583 24.99 15.53 -18.62
CA TYR A 583 25.13 14.15 -19.09
C TYR A 583 23.86 13.70 -19.78
N THR A 584 23.98 13.02 -20.91
CA THR A 584 22.83 12.39 -21.58
C THR A 584 22.88 10.91 -21.29
N ASP A 585 21.85 10.39 -20.62
CA ASP A 585 21.79 8.97 -20.30
C ASP A 585 21.51 8.12 -21.53
N ARG A 586 21.58 6.79 -21.38
CA ARG A 586 21.31 5.86 -22.47
C ARG A 586 19.89 5.91 -23.03
N GLN A 587 18.95 6.53 -22.32
CA GLN A 587 17.56 6.76 -22.77
C GLN A 587 17.41 8.14 -23.44
N GLY A 588 18.52 8.86 -23.65
CA GLY A 588 18.53 10.20 -24.22
C GLY A 588 18.10 11.29 -23.24
N ASN A 589 17.75 10.98 -21.98
CA ASN A 589 17.37 12.03 -21.04
C ASN A 589 18.60 12.87 -20.70
N ILE A 590 18.42 14.18 -20.75
CA ILE A 590 19.46 15.13 -20.38
C ILE A 590 19.38 15.37 -18.87
N TRP A 591 20.47 15.06 -18.18
CA TRP A 591 20.75 15.37 -16.78
C TRP A 591 21.62 16.63 -16.74
N LEU A 592 21.12 17.68 -16.08
CA LEU A 592 21.86 18.91 -15.89
C LEU A 592 23.12 18.66 -15.05
N ALA A 593 24.17 19.46 -15.29
CA ALA A 593 25.30 19.57 -14.37
C ALA A 593 24.82 19.98 -12.98
N ASP A 594 25.66 19.78 -11.97
CA ASP A 594 25.30 20.05 -10.58
C ASP A 594 24.92 21.53 -10.39
N THR A 595 23.69 21.78 -9.94
CA THR A 595 23.10 23.11 -9.83
C THR A 595 22.06 23.16 -8.72
N PHE A 596 21.64 24.37 -8.35
CA PHE A 596 20.67 24.65 -7.28
C PHE A 596 21.08 24.19 -5.87
N PHE A 597 22.34 23.83 -5.67
CA PHE A 597 22.84 23.38 -4.38
C PHE A 597 23.42 24.51 -3.53
N SER A 598 23.48 24.28 -2.21
CA SER A 598 24.30 25.05 -1.28
C SER A 598 24.95 24.11 -0.26
N GLY A 599 26.24 24.36 0.04
CA GLY A 599 27.04 23.48 0.89
C GLY A 599 27.44 22.16 0.23
N GLY A 600 28.11 21.31 1.02
CA GLY A 600 28.70 20.05 0.54
C GLY A 600 29.82 20.25 -0.48
N THR A 601 30.44 19.13 -0.87
CA THR A 601 31.51 19.05 -1.85
C THR A 601 31.15 18.01 -2.91
N ALA A 602 31.51 18.29 -4.16
CA ALA A 602 31.42 17.31 -5.23
C ALA A 602 32.35 16.13 -4.91
N THR A 603 31.88 14.92 -5.18
CA THR A 603 32.61 13.67 -5.01
C THR A 603 32.38 12.79 -6.22
N SER A 604 33.28 11.84 -6.45
CA SER A 604 33.11 10.85 -7.50
C SER A 604 33.76 9.53 -7.12
N THR A 605 33.34 8.45 -7.77
CA THR A 605 33.92 7.12 -7.63
C THR A 605 34.18 6.52 -9.01
N THR A 606 35.25 5.73 -9.10
CA THR A 606 35.57 4.89 -10.26
C THR A 606 35.29 3.42 -9.99
N ALA A 607 34.74 3.09 -8.82
CA ALA A 607 34.37 1.73 -8.49
C ALA A 607 33.20 1.27 -9.38
N GLY A 608 33.25 0.00 -9.79
CA GLY A 608 32.13 -0.62 -10.49
C GLY A 608 30.88 -0.62 -9.61
N ILE A 609 29.77 -0.13 -10.13
CA ILE A 609 28.48 -0.13 -9.45
C ILE A 609 27.61 -1.28 -9.97
N GLU A 610 27.05 -2.03 -9.05
CA GLU A 610 26.10 -3.10 -9.31
C GLU A 610 24.66 -2.58 -9.13
N PRO A 611 23.65 -3.14 -9.82
CA PRO A 611 22.27 -2.85 -9.50
C PRO A 611 21.90 -3.37 -8.09
N THR A 612 21.13 -2.59 -7.32
CA THR A 612 20.47 -3.17 -6.15
C THR A 612 19.40 -4.18 -6.58
N PHE A 613 18.62 -3.83 -7.61
CA PHE A 613 17.55 -4.67 -8.14
C PHE A 613 17.60 -4.66 -9.67
N GLY A 614 17.39 -5.81 -10.31
CA GLY A 614 17.34 -5.89 -11.77
C GLY A 614 18.68 -5.52 -12.42
N TRP A 615 18.65 -4.57 -13.36
CA TRP A 615 19.79 -4.17 -14.17
C TRP A 615 20.15 -2.71 -13.89
N LEU A 616 21.41 -2.37 -14.11
CA LEU A 616 21.91 -1.01 -13.94
C LEU A 616 22.12 -0.38 -15.31
N ASP A 617 21.27 0.57 -15.63
CA ASP A 617 21.17 1.05 -17.00
C ASP A 617 22.19 2.11 -17.34
N ASP A 618 22.55 2.90 -16.35
CA ASP A 618 23.51 3.96 -16.51
C ASP A 618 24.30 4.15 -15.22
N GLU A 619 25.42 3.46 -15.14
CA GLU A 619 26.35 3.54 -14.02
C GLU A 619 26.83 4.99 -13.78
N ARG A 620 26.90 5.82 -14.83
CA ARG A 620 27.39 7.20 -14.72
C ARG A 620 26.53 8.04 -13.78
N LEU A 621 25.22 7.75 -13.71
CA LEU A 621 24.27 8.42 -12.81
C LEU A 621 24.54 8.14 -11.31
N TYR A 622 25.42 7.19 -11.00
CA TYR A 622 25.82 6.82 -9.64
C TYR A 622 27.30 7.10 -9.36
N GLN A 623 28.07 7.54 -10.35
CA GLN A 623 29.52 7.72 -10.20
C GLN A 623 29.92 9.12 -9.73
N SER A 624 29.10 10.15 -9.96
CA SER A 624 29.29 11.48 -9.38
C SER A 624 28.24 11.74 -8.29
N GLY A 625 28.61 12.51 -7.29
CA GLY A 625 27.66 12.92 -6.26
C GLY A 625 28.10 14.15 -5.49
N ARG A 626 27.26 14.57 -4.55
CA ARG A 626 27.56 15.60 -3.56
C ARG A 626 27.51 14.98 -2.19
N GLU A 627 28.51 15.27 -1.36
CA GLU A 627 28.51 14.85 0.04
C GLU A 627 28.83 16.00 0.99
N GLY A 628 28.39 15.89 2.23
CA GLY A 628 28.73 16.85 3.29
C GLY A 628 28.03 16.52 4.59
N THR A 629 28.50 17.14 5.68
CA THR A 629 27.83 17.03 6.99
C THR A 629 26.41 17.62 6.95
N ALA A 630 26.20 18.62 6.10
CA ALA A 630 24.91 19.09 5.62
C ALA A 630 25.06 19.78 4.25
N PHE A 631 24.05 19.63 3.39
CA PHE A 631 23.92 20.37 2.13
C PHE A 631 22.45 20.41 1.69
N THR A 632 22.11 21.33 0.79
CA THR A 632 20.74 21.55 0.33
C THR A 632 20.69 21.65 -1.19
N TYR A 633 19.59 21.18 -1.80
CA TYR A 633 19.17 21.54 -3.16
C TYR A 633 17.85 22.34 -3.08
N SER A 634 17.75 23.44 -3.80
CA SER A 634 16.57 24.31 -3.84
C SER A 634 16.09 24.49 -5.28
N ILE A 635 15.28 23.54 -5.74
CA ILE A 635 15.02 23.32 -7.17
C ILE A 635 13.76 24.10 -7.59
N PRO A 636 13.85 25.07 -8.50
CA PRO A 636 12.68 25.78 -9.01
C PRO A 636 11.85 24.87 -9.92
N VAL A 637 10.54 24.85 -9.71
CA VAL A 637 9.60 24.05 -10.51
C VAL A 637 8.28 24.79 -10.66
N SER A 638 7.50 24.46 -11.70
CA SER A 638 6.14 24.99 -11.83
C SER A 638 5.21 24.39 -10.79
N THR A 639 4.11 25.07 -10.48
CA THR A 639 3.04 24.50 -9.65
C THR A 639 2.58 23.17 -10.23
N GLY A 640 2.44 22.17 -9.38
CA GLY A 640 2.04 20.83 -9.79
C GLY A 640 2.31 19.81 -8.69
N LEU A 641 1.99 18.56 -9.02
CA LEU A 641 2.25 17.40 -8.17
C LEU A 641 3.43 16.63 -8.79
N TYR A 642 4.42 16.28 -7.98
CA TYR A 642 5.65 15.63 -8.45
C TYR A 642 5.97 14.34 -7.70
N SER A 643 6.58 13.41 -8.42
CA SER A 643 7.34 12.29 -7.91
C SER A 643 8.82 12.69 -7.84
N LEU A 644 9.44 12.52 -6.67
CA LEU A 644 10.86 12.74 -6.45
C LEU A 644 11.57 11.39 -6.38
N ARG A 645 12.45 11.13 -7.35
CA ARG A 645 13.40 10.02 -7.32
C ARG A 645 14.80 10.53 -6.98
N LEU A 646 15.39 9.92 -5.97
CA LEU A 646 16.76 10.16 -5.54
C LEU A 646 17.60 8.92 -5.84
N LYS A 647 18.70 9.12 -6.55
CA LYS A 647 19.65 8.05 -6.91
C LYS A 647 20.80 8.05 -5.93
N PHE A 648 21.06 6.88 -5.33
CA PHE A 648 22.07 6.69 -4.31
C PHE A 648 23.04 5.56 -4.65
N VAL A 649 24.29 5.72 -4.26
CA VAL A 649 25.23 4.60 -4.06
C VAL A 649 26.16 4.92 -2.89
N GLU A 650 26.41 3.92 -2.05
CA GLU A 650 27.51 3.96 -1.10
C GLU A 650 28.75 3.32 -1.76
N PRO A 651 29.77 4.09 -2.15
CA PRO A 651 30.89 3.52 -2.91
C PRO A 651 31.81 2.63 -2.08
N ASN A 652 31.94 2.84 -0.76
CA ASN A 652 33.04 2.25 0.02
C ASN A 652 32.64 1.72 1.39
N LEU A 653 31.67 2.35 2.06
CA LEU A 653 31.36 2.08 3.45
C LEU A 653 30.34 0.95 3.62
N GLN A 654 30.45 0.21 4.72
CA GLN A 654 29.55 -0.89 5.03
C GLN A 654 28.24 -0.39 5.65
N HIS A 655 27.33 -1.33 5.91
CA HIS A 655 26.08 -1.04 6.61
C HIS A 655 26.31 -0.19 7.86
N PHE A 656 25.51 0.87 7.99
CA PHE A 656 25.43 1.74 9.16
C PHE A 656 26.65 2.65 9.37
N GLU A 657 27.44 2.86 8.33
CA GLU A 657 28.61 3.73 8.37
C GLU A 657 28.35 5.10 7.74
N ARG A 658 27.23 5.27 7.04
CA ARG A 658 26.78 6.54 6.48
C ARG A 658 25.25 6.68 6.60
N PRO A 659 24.68 6.61 7.82
CA PRO A 659 23.31 7.00 7.98
C PRO A 659 23.19 8.51 7.79
N PHE A 660 22.12 8.96 7.14
CA PHE A 660 21.80 10.37 6.96
C PHE A 660 20.31 10.64 7.05
N ASN A 661 19.99 11.91 7.18
CA ASN A 661 18.63 12.42 7.20
C ASN A 661 18.34 13.17 5.90
N LEU A 662 17.08 13.08 5.45
CA LEU A 662 16.56 13.89 4.35
C LEU A 662 15.30 14.62 4.81
N ASP A 663 15.31 15.95 4.69
CA ASP A 663 14.12 16.78 4.78
C ASP A 663 13.67 17.21 3.38
N VAL A 664 12.38 17.12 3.09
CA VAL A 664 11.74 17.64 1.88
C VAL A 664 10.80 18.76 2.28
N ASN A 665 11.03 19.96 1.76
CA ASN A 665 10.32 21.20 2.13
C ASN A 665 10.28 21.42 3.65
N GLY A 666 11.35 21.05 4.35
CA GLY A 666 11.47 21.21 5.81
C GLY A 666 10.87 20.07 6.64
N GLN A 667 10.19 19.10 6.04
CA GLN A 667 9.70 17.91 6.73
C GLN A 667 10.67 16.74 6.57
N ARG A 668 11.06 16.11 7.68
CA ARG A 668 11.87 14.89 7.67
C ARG A 668 11.12 13.74 7.00
N VAL A 669 11.68 13.21 5.92
CA VAL A 669 11.12 12.08 5.16
C VAL A 669 11.96 10.80 5.29
N LEU A 670 13.27 10.93 5.51
CA LEU A 670 14.16 9.81 5.82
C LEU A 670 14.89 10.08 7.13
N HIS A 671 14.73 9.19 8.10
CA HIS A 671 15.40 9.27 9.40
C HIS A 671 16.54 8.24 9.45
N ASN A 672 17.76 8.72 9.70
CA ASN A 672 18.94 7.87 9.88
C ASN A 672 19.12 6.79 8.79
N PHE A 673 18.79 7.13 7.55
CA PHE A 673 18.78 6.25 6.41
C PHE A 673 20.19 5.92 5.94
N ASP A 674 20.49 4.63 5.79
CA ASP A 674 21.79 4.13 5.36
C ASP A 674 21.67 3.44 3.99
N ILE A 675 22.43 3.94 3.00
CA ILE A 675 22.36 3.45 1.62
C ILE A 675 22.80 1.99 1.55
N ALA A 676 23.92 1.63 2.19
CA ALA A 676 24.41 0.26 2.16
C ALA A 676 23.39 -0.72 2.78
N GLN A 677 22.69 -0.35 3.85
CA GLN A 677 21.58 -1.14 4.39
C GLN A 677 20.44 -1.30 3.40
N ALA A 678 19.95 -0.20 2.83
CA ALA A 678 18.83 -0.22 1.89
C ALA A 678 19.17 -0.97 0.58
N ALA A 679 20.41 -0.83 0.13
CA ALA A 679 20.96 -1.47 -1.05
C ALA A 679 21.49 -2.90 -0.80
N ARG A 680 21.44 -3.37 0.45
CA ARG A 680 22.00 -4.67 0.88
C ARG A 680 23.49 -4.85 0.48
N GLY A 681 24.29 -3.80 0.67
CA GLY A 681 25.74 -3.77 0.50
C GLY A 681 26.26 -2.48 -0.13
N PRO A 682 27.57 -2.19 -0.04
CA PRO A 682 28.20 -1.10 -0.79
C PRO A 682 28.26 -1.40 -2.29
N ARG A 683 28.47 -0.34 -3.08
CA ARG A 683 28.59 -0.31 -4.55
C ARG A 683 27.34 -0.84 -5.26
N ARG A 684 26.18 -0.65 -4.64
CA ARG A 684 24.89 -1.04 -5.19
C ARG A 684 24.01 0.19 -5.39
N ALA A 685 23.54 0.38 -6.63
CA ALA A 685 22.70 1.49 -7.05
C ALA A 685 21.30 1.37 -6.44
N TYR A 686 20.89 2.35 -5.63
CA TYR A 686 19.61 2.36 -4.94
C TYR A 686 18.81 3.62 -5.26
N ASP A 687 17.56 3.43 -5.69
CA ASP A 687 16.63 4.53 -5.94
C ASP A 687 15.62 4.66 -4.79
N LYS A 688 15.46 5.88 -4.30
CA LYS A 688 14.39 6.23 -3.35
C LYS A 688 13.35 7.10 -4.02
N LEU A 689 12.11 6.59 -4.07
CA LEU A 689 10.95 7.34 -4.55
C LEU A 689 10.15 7.97 -3.40
N ILE A 690 9.78 9.23 -3.57
CA ILE A 690 8.86 9.98 -2.72
C ILE A 690 7.78 10.56 -3.64
N ARG A 691 6.54 10.09 -3.48
CA ARG A 691 5.39 10.52 -4.30
C ARG A 691 4.68 11.72 -3.67
N TYR A 692 3.88 12.40 -4.50
CA TYR A 692 2.97 13.47 -4.08
C TYR A 692 3.66 14.68 -3.45
N VAL A 693 4.84 15.04 -3.97
CA VAL A 693 5.58 16.23 -3.54
C VAL A 693 4.99 17.46 -4.22
N VAL A 694 4.63 18.45 -3.41
CA VAL A 694 4.12 19.75 -3.88
C VAL A 694 5.21 20.80 -3.62
N PRO A 695 5.50 21.72 -4.57
CA PRO A 695 6.45 22.80 -4.34
C PRO A 695 6.04 23.69 -3.16
N ASP A 696 7.03 24.27 -2.45
CA ASP A 696 6.81 25.22 -1.38
C ASP A 696 6.19 26.54 -1.87
N GLY A 697 5.81 27.42 -0.95
CA GLY A 697 5.22 28.73 -1.27
C GLY A 697 6.07 29.65 -2.17
N ASN A 698 7.35 29.32 -2.42
CA ASN A 698 8.24 30.04 -3.34
C ASN A 698 8.39 29.33 -4.69
N GLY A 699 7.62 28.28 -4.97
CA GLY A 699 7.71 27.50 -6.19
C GLY A 699 8.96 26.62 -6.25
N ARG A 700 9.44 26.13 -5.09
CA ARG A 700 10.64 25.28 -5.02
C ARG A 700 10.37 23.95 -4.33
N ILE A 701 11.09 22.92 -4.76
CA ILE A 701 11.26 21.70 -3.97
C ILE A 701 12.62 21.77 -3.30
N VAL A 702 12.62 21.80 -1.97
CA VAL A 702 13.82 21.97 -1.16
C VAL A 702 14.20 20.65 -0.51
N LEU A 703 15.38 20.14 -0.84
CA LEU A 703 15.94 18.89 -0.32
C LEU A 703 17.10 19.21 0.59
N ARG A 704 17.00 18.93 1.88
CA ARG A 704 18.09 19.12 2.84
C ARG A 704 18.61 17.78 3.31
N PHE A 705 19.89 17.53 3.06
CA PHE A 705 20.63 16.39 3.55
C PHE A 705 21.45 16.79 4.77
N SER A 706 21.49 15.93 5.77
CA SER A 706 22.35 16.11 6.95
C SER A 706 22.81 14.76 7.48
N ASN A 707 23.97 14.73 8.13
CA ASN A 707 24.47 13.50 8.74
C ASN A 707 23.43 12.91 9.70
N GLY A 708 23.41 11.59 9.71
CA GLY A 708 22.68 10.81 10.67
C GLY A 708 23.49 10.71 11.95
N TRP A 709 23.15 9.70 12.72
CA TRP A 709 23.73 9.45 14.02
C TRP A 709 23.91 7.94 14.21
N GLU A 710 25.09 7.58 14.68
CA GLU A 710 25.52 6.22 14.96
C GLU A 710 26.55 6.31 16.08
N PRO A 711 26.22 5.85 17.29
CA PRO A 711 27.03 6.19 18.45
C PRO A 711 28.30 5.35 18.60
N ILE A 712 28.37 4.18 17.96
CA ILE A 712 29.48 3.23 18.15
C ILE A 712 30.61 3.41 17.12
N LYS A 713 30.51 4.34 16.18
CA LYS A 713 31.54 4.60 15.17
C LYS A 713 31.47 6.01 14.59
N ARG A 714 32.58 6.47 14.01
CA ARG A 714 32.61 7.69 13.20
C ARG A 714 31.85 7.47 11.90
N LEU A 715 31.04 8.46 11.52
CA LEU A 715 30.20 8.39 10.33
C LEU A 715 30.81 9.06 9.10
N GLY A 716 30.47 8.52 7.94
CA GLY A 716 30.59 9.19 6.65
C GLY A 716 29.61 10.37 6.54
N ASN A 717 29.90 11.23 5.57
CA ASN A 717 29.04 12.38 5.25
C ASN A 717 27.78 11.93 4.49
N ALA A 718 26.64 12.59 4.71
CA ALA A 718 25.45 12.41 3.88
C ALA A 718 25.82 12.59 2.40
N MET A 719 25.19 11.82 1.50
CA MET A 719 25.54 11.86 0.08
C MET A 719 24.32 11.64 -0.83
N LEU A 720 24.44 12.11 -2.06
CA LEU A 720 23.45 11.92 -3.13
C LEU A 720 24.14 11.97 -4.50
N GLN A 721 23.72 11.12 -5.43
CA GLN A 721 24.30 11.04 -6.77
C GLN A 721 23.46 11.74 -7.85
N ALA A 722 22.13 11.58 -7.82
CA ALA A 722 21.28 12.28 -8.78
C ALA A 722 19.86 12.54 -8.26
N ILE A 723 19.22 13.56 -8.82
CA ILE A 723 17.85 13.98 -8.52
C ILE A 723 17.03 13.94 -9.79
N GLU A 724 15.87 13.30 -9.73
CA GLU A 724 14.88 13.32 -10.80
C GLU A 724 13.50 13.69 -10.22
N LEU A 725 12.93 14.77 -10.73
CA LEU A 725 11.57 15.21 -10.47
C LEU A 725 10.72 14.92 -11.70
N GLN A 726 9.67 14.13 -11.53
CA GLN A 726 8.70 13.78 -12.57
C GLN A 726 7.32 14.33 -12.20
N PRO A 727 6.55 14.89 -13.14
CA PRO A 727 5.14 15.22 -12.90
C PRO A 727 4.32 13.96 -12.56
N GLU A 728 3.37 14.05 -11.62
CA GLU A 728 2.46 12.95 -11.26
C GLU A 728 1.25 12.93 -12.21
N ILE A 729 1.46 12.34 -13.39
CA ILE A 729 0.45 12.09 -14.42
C ILE A 729 0.20 10.57 -14.48
N LYS A 730 -1.06 10.15 -14.62
CA LYS A 730 -1.48 8.75 -14.62
C LYS A 730 -2.30 8.37 -15.88
N PRO A 731 -1.80 8.59 -17.10
CA PRO A 731 -2.47 8.03 -18.26
C PRO A 731 -2.27 6.52 -18.26
N VAL A 732 -3.32 5.80 -18.67
CA VAL A 732 -3.31 4.34 -18.68
C VAL A 732 -3.41 3.81 -20.12
N ILE A 733 -2.55 2.87 -20.47
CA ILE A 733 -2.56 2.13 -21.73
C ILE A 733 -2.79 0.65 -21.42
N ARG A 734 -3.64 -0.03 -22.19
CA ARG A 734 -3.85 -1.48 -22.11
C ARG A 734 -3.94 -2.09 -23.50
N VAL A 735 -3.16 -3.13 -23.77
CA VAL A 735 -3.09 -3.81 -25.06
C VAL A 735 -3.28 -5.31 -24.87
N ASN A 736 -4.23 -5.88 -25.61
CA ASN A 736 -4.44 -7.32 -25.76
C ASN A 736 -3.57 -7.84 -26.92
N ALA A 737 -2.35 -8.28 -26.59
CA ALA A 737 -1.35 -8.64 -27.59
C ALA A 737 -1.75 -9.92 -28.35
N GLY A 738 -1.52 -9.93 -29.66
CA GLY A 738 -1.96 -10.95 -30.59
C GLY A 738 -3.45 -10.89 -30.97
N SER A 739 -4.27 -10.08 -30.31
CA SER A 739 -5.70 -9.95 -30.63
C SER A 739 -5.97 -8.91 -31.71
N ASN A 740 -6.93 -9.17 -32.60
CA ASN A 740 -7.46 -8.18 -33.54
C ASN A 740 -8.71 -7.45 -33.01
N ALA A 741 -9.11 -7.73 -31.77
CA ALA A 741 -10.29 -7.18 -31.13
C ALA A 741 -9.98 -6.72 -29.69
N ASP A 742 -10.71 -5.70 -29.26
CA ASP A 742 -10.68 -5.22 -27.88
C ASP A 742 -11.20 -6.31 -26.93
N PHE A 743 -10.67 -6.32 -25.71
CA PHE A 743 -11.09 -7.20 -24.63
C PHE A 743 -11.48 -6.37 -23.41
N VAL A 744 -12.71 -6.54 -22.94
CA VAL A 744 -13.17 -5.92 -21.69
C VAL A 744 -12.91 -6.91 -20.56
N ASP A 745 -12.08 -6.54 -19.59
CA ASP A 745 -11.76 -7.42 -18.46
C ASP A 745 -12.85 -7.42 -17.38
N TRP A 746 -12.66 -8.21 -16.32
CA TRP A 746 -13.62 -8.32 -15.22
C TRP A 746 -13.87 -7.00 -14.47
N ASN A 747 -12.91 -6.06 -14.49
CA ASN A 747 -13.00 -4.74 -13.90
C ASN A 747 -13.63 -3.70 -14.85
N SER A 748 -14.05 -4.13 -16.05
CA SER A 748 -14.51 -3.28 -17.14
C SER A 748 -13.44 -2.36 -17.72
N PHE A 749 -12.15 -2.70 -17.55
CA PHE A 749 -11.11 -2.04 -18.32
C PHE A 749 -11.06 -2.58 -19.74
N VAL A 750 -10.95 -1.68 -20.70
CA VAL A 750 -10.76 -2.02 -22.11
C VAL A 750 -9.27 -2.24 -22.37
N TRP A 751 -8.94 -3.43 -22.82
CA TRP A 751 -7.66 -3.80 -23.41
C TRP A 751 -7.80 -3.68 -24.92
N ALA A 752 -7.18 -2.66 -25.49
CA ALA A 752 -7.28 -2.40 -26.92
C ALA A 752 -6.68 -3.56 -27.73
N ALA A 753 -7.23 -3.78 -28.92
CA ALA A 753 -6.64 -4.69 -29.91
C ALA A 753 -5.15 -4.39 -30.13
N ASP A 754 -4.41 -5.40 -30.56
CA ASP A 754 -2.96 -5.35 -30.65
C ASP A 754 -2.50 -4.25 -31.61
N THR A 755 -1.84 -3.24 -31.06
CA THR A 755 -1.40 -2.02 -31.73
C THR A 755 0.00 -1.63 -31.24
N ASN A 756 0.62 -0.62 -31.86
CA ASN A 756 1.92 -0.08 -31.45
C ASN A 756 3.09 -1.07 -31.49
N PHE A 757 2.94 -2.22 -32.13
CA PHE A 757 3.96 -3.25 -32.23
C PHE A 757 4.88 -3.08 -33.46
N THR A 758 6.04 -3.73 -33.39
CA THR A 758 6.99 -3.89 -34.50
C THR A 758 7.44 -5.35 -34.56
N GLY A 759 7.31 -5.97 -35.73
CA GLY A 759 7.65 -7.38 -35.95
C GLY A 759 6.76 -8.37 -35.22
N GLY A 760 7.16 -9.65 -35.28
CA GLY A 760 6.41 -10.78 -34.73
C GLY A 760 5.18 -11.19 -35.55
N GLY A 761 4.68 -12.39 -35.26
CA GLY A 761 3.38 -12.91 -35.69
C GLY A 761 2.42 -13.02 -34.51
N VAL A 762 1.34 -13.77 -34.71
CA VAL A 762 0.31 -14.06 -33.72
C VAL A 762 0.25 -15.56 -33.51
N ILE A 763 0.05 -15.97 -32.26
CA ILE A 763 -0.28 -17.35 -31.89
C ILE A 763 -1.46 -17.36 -30.93
N GLU A 764 -2.31 -18.37 -31.06
CA GLU A 764 -3.53 -18.53 -30.26
C GLU A 764 -3.59 -19.90 -29.59
N SER A 765 -4.35 -20.00 -28.50
CA SER A 765 -4.64 -21.25 -27.79
C SER A 765 -6.02 -21.20 -27.14
N GLN A 766 -6.70 -22.35 -27.10
CA GLN A 766 -7.95 -22.52 -26.35
C GLN A 766 -7.73 -23.23 -25.00
N ALA A 767 -6.46 -23.46 -24.62
CA ALA A 767 -6.14 -24.07 -23.34
C ALA A 767 -6.64 -23.19 -22.16
N PRO A 768 -7.13 -23.80 -21.07
CA PRO A 768 -7.49 -23.06 -19.87
C PRO A 768 -6.25 -22.48 -19.17
N VAL A 769 -6.44 -21.39 -18.43
CA VAL A 769 -5.40 -20.76 -17.61
C VAL A 769 -5.76 -20.94 -16.14
N GLU A 770 -5.05 -21.83 -15.44
CA GLU A 770 -5.39 -22.32 -14.10
C GLU A 770 -5.38 -21.21 -13.03
N HIS A 771 -4.57 -20.17 -13.22
CA HIS A 771 -4.59 -18.97 -12.38
C HIS A 771 -4.40 -17.70 -13.22
N ALA A 772 -5.35 -17.41 -14.11
CA ALA A 772 -5.43 -16.07 -14.68
C ALA A 772 -5.49 -15.00 -13.57
N SER A 773 -4.92 -13.85 -13.88
CA SER A 773 -4.63 -12.83 -12.88
C SER A 773 -5.00 -11.44 -13.41
N PRO A 774 -5.68 -10.60 -12.57
CA PRO A 774 -5.95 -10.82 -11.15
C PRO A 774 -7.08 -11.83 -10.85
N THR A 775 -7.89 -12.22 -11.85
CA THR A 775 -9.00 -13.17 -11.68
C THR A 775 -9.08 -14.24 -12.76
N LEU A 776 -9.78 -15.34 -12.44
CA LEU A 776 -10.06 -16.44 -13.38
C LEU A 776 -11.06 -16.08 -14.49
N TYR A 777 -11.68 -14.91 -14.43
CA TYR A 777 -12.59 -14.41 -15.47
C TYR A 777 -11.83 -13.89 -16.70
N ASP A 778 -10.54 -13.58 -16.56
CA ASP A 778 -9.75 -12.92 -17.60
C ASP A 778 -8.87 -13.87 -18.40
N GLN A 779 -9.17 -15.18 -18.39
CA GLN A 779 -8.40 -16.18 -19.15
C GLN A 779 -8.32 -15.84 -20.65
N GLY A 780 -9.36 -15.21 -21.20
CA GLY A 780 -9.40 -14.77 -22.59
C GLY A 780 -8.24 -13.85 -22.99
N LEU A 781 -7.75 -13.02 -22.06
CA LEU A 781 -6.61 -12.12 -22.31
C LEU A 781 -5.30 -12.87 -22.58
N TYR A 782 -5.18 -14.12 -22.13
CA TYR A 782 -3.97 -14.93 -22.25
C TYR A 782 -3.99 -15.88 -23.45
N ARG A 783 -5.13 -15.99 -24.15
CA ARG A 783 -5.36 -16.94 -25.24
C ARG A 783 -4.72 -16.53 -26.56
N THR A 784 -4.44 -15.26 -26.74
CA THR A 784 -3.69 -14.73 -27.90
C THR A 784 -2.36 -14.17 -27.42
N ALA A 785 -1.31 -14.32 -28.23
CA ALA A 785 -0.02 -13.70 -27.97
C ALA A 785 0.58 -13.14 -29.26
N ARG A 786 1.30 -12.02 -29.13
CA ARG A 786 2.32 -11.66 -30.11
C ARG A 786 3.51 -12.59 -29.92
N ASN A 787 4.02 -13.18 -30.99
CA ASN A 787 5.16 -14.09 -30.91
C ASN A 787 6.22 -13.84 -31.98
N GLY A 788 7.46 -14.22 -31.72
CA GLY A 788 8.54 -14.16 -32.73
C GLY A 788 9.92 -14.33 -32.13
N LYS A 789 10.94 -14.36 -32.99
CA LYS A 789 12.34 -14.34 -32.52
C LYS A 789 12.72 -13.03 -31.86
N SER A 790 12.17 -11.92 -32.35
CA SER A 790 12.20 -10.63 -31.67
C SER A 790 11.01 -9.79 -32.16
N PHE A 791 10.39 -9.06 -31.24
CA PHE A 791 9.35 -8.07 -31.53
C PHE A 791 9.39 -6.98 -30.45
N GLY A 792 8.70 -5.86 -30.69
CA GLY A 792 8.63 -4.79 -29.71
C GLY A 792 7.36 -3.95 -29.79
N TYR A 793 7.15 -3.11 -28.79
CA TYR A 793 6.07 -2.14 -28.68
C TYR A 793 6.63 -0.76 -28.38
N THR A 794 5.97 0.31 -28.83
CA THR A 794 6.37 1.69 -28.51
C THR A 794 5.15 2.59 -28.28
N PHE A 795 5.12 3.22 -27.11
CA PHE A 795 4.02 4.06 -26.66
C PHE A 795 4.49 5.48 -26.38
N SER A 796 3.78 6.48 -26.91
CA SER A 796 4.02 7.90 -26.60
C SER A 796 3.22 8.30 -25.37
N LEU A 797 3.92 8.78 -24.34
CA LEU A 797 3.38 9.10 -23.02
C LEU A 797 3.91 10.45 -22.54
N PRO A 798 3.10 11.26 -21.82
CA PRO A 798 3.59 12.49 -21.23
C PRO A 798 4.62 12.20 -20.13
N PRO A 799 5.46 13.18 -19.76
CA PRO A 799 6.42 13.01 -18.67
C PRO A 799 5.73 12.55 -17.38
N GLY A 800 6.25 11.50 -16.76
CA GLY A 800 5.62 10.90 -15.60
C GLY A 800 6.35 9.65 -15.15
N LEU A 801 5.79 9.03 -14.12
CA LEU A 801 6.32 7.83 -13.50
C LEU A 801 5.30 6.70 -13.59
N TYR A 802 5.62 5.72 -14.42
CA TYR A 802 4.70 4.66 -14.84
C TYR A 802 5.05 3.32 -14.20
N ASN A 803 4.05 2.47 -14.05
CA ASN A 803 4.26 1.04 -13.89
C ASN A 803 3.96 0.34 -15.21
N VAL A 804 4.84 -0.55 -15.65
CA VAL A 804 4.65 -1.39 -16.84
C VAL A 804 4.37 -2.83 -16.40
N HIS A 805 3.22 -3.34 -16.80
CA HIS A 805 2.73 -4.68 -16.56
C HIS A 805 2.80 -5.48 -17.84
N LEU A 806 3.52 -6.60 -17.81
CA LEU A 806 3.60 -7.54 -18.91
C LEU A 806 2.96 -8.86 -18.47
N LYS A 807 1.96 -9.32 -19.23
CA LYS A 807 1.18 -10.52 -18.92
C LYS A 807 1.56 -11.65 -19.85
N PHE A 808 1.83 -12.82 -19.26
CA PHE A 808 2.24 -14.03 -19.96
C PHE A 808 1.49 -15.25 -19.43
N ALA A 809 1.36 -16.28 -20.27
CA ALA A 809 1.04 -17.64 -19.86
C ALA A 809 1.62 -18.61 -20.90
N GLU A 810 2.35 -19.63 -20.49
CA GLU A 810 2.81 -20.66 -21.44
C GLU A 810 1.67 -21.64 -21.72
N LEU A 811 1.07 -21.56 -22.90
CA LEU A 811 -0.08 -22.40 -23.29
C LEU A 811 0.25 -23.43 -24.38
N TRP A 812 1.50 -23.47 -24.85
CA TRP A 812 1.90 -24.25 -26.03
C TRP A 812 2.94 -25.32 -25.73
N LEU A 813 3.81 -25.09 -24.73
CA LEU A 813 4.83 -26.04 -24.30
C LEU A 813 4.38 -26.84 -23.08
N LYS A 814 4.87 -28.08 -22.99
CA LYS A 814 4.50 -29.01 -21.90
C LYS A 814 5.37 -28.90 -20.66
N GLU A 815 6.59 -28.41 -20.81
CA GLU A 815 7.58 -28.36 -19.74
C GLU A 815 8.05 -26.91 -19.49
N PRO A 816 8.29 -26.51 -18.23
CA PRO A 816 8.93 -25.24 -17.91
C PRO A 816 10.31 -25.08 -18.56
N GLY A 817 10.73 -23.84 -18.82
CA GLY A 817 12.06 -23.52 -19.35
C GLY A 817 12.21 -23.69 -20.86
N GLY A 818 11.15 -24.09 -21.57
CA GLY A 818 11.16 -24.26 -23.02
C GLY A 818 11.12 -22.95 -23.83
N ARG A 819 10.78 -21.82 -23.21
CA ARG A 819 10.67 -20.50 -23.85
C ARG A 819 11.42 -19.42 -23.07
N PRO A 820 12.75 -19.53 -22.93
CA PRO A 820 13.54 -18.46 -22.34
C PRO A 820 13.53 -17.23 -23.25
N MET A 821 13.25 -16.06 -22.67
CA MET A 821 13.24 -14.79 -23.37
C MET A 821 13.94 -13.68 -22.59
N ASP A 822 14.56 -12.80 -23.36
CA ASP A 822 15.05 -11.52 -22.89
C ASP A 822 13.94 -10.49 -23.06
N ILE A 823 13.73 -9.67 -22.04
CA ILE A 823 12.76 -8.59 -22.03
C ILE A 823 13.51 -7.31 -21.75
N GLU A 824 13.32 -6.31 -22.62
CA GLU A 824 13.90 -5.00 -22.49
C GLU A 824 12.82 -3.92 -22.39
N ILE A 825 13.07 -2.89 -21.59
CA ILE A 825 12.27 -1.66 -21.50
C ILE A 825 13.20 -0.49 -21.78
N ASN A 826 12.86 0.38 -22.72
CA ASN A 826 13.70 1.51 -23.15
C ASN A 826 15.15 1.09 -23.49
N GLY A 827 15.31 -0.09 -24.10
CA GLY A 827 16.61 -0.67 -24.47
C GLY A 827 17.40 -1.27 -23.30
N GLN A 828 16.79 -1.38 -22.12
CA GLN A 828 17.40 -1.93 -20.91
C GLN A 828 16.83 -3.31 -20.64
N PHE A 829 17.68 -4.32 -20.47
CA PHE A 829 17.18 -5.62 -20.00
C PHE A 829 16.49 -5.43 -18.66
N VAL A 830 15.33 -6.03 -18.49
CA VAL A 830 14.62 -6.15 -17.21
C VAL A 830 14.55 -7.60 -16.76
N ARG A 831 14.61 -8.53 -17.72
CA ARG A 831 14.76 -9.97 -17.52
C ARG A 831 15.63 -10.54 -18.63
N ARG A 832 16.45 -11.54 -18.28
CA ARG A 832 17.24 -12.31 -19.25
C ARG A 832 16.98 -13.79 -19.10
N SER A 833 16.90 -14.50 -20.22
CA SER A 833 16.59 -15.93 -20.28
C SER A 833 15.42 -16.31 -19.38
N TRP A 834 14.45 -15.40 -19.20
CA TRP A 834 13.32 -15.59 -18.30
C TRP A 834 12.25 -16.39 -19.01
N ASP A 835 11.74 -17.42 -18.36
CA ASP A 835 10.73 -18.31 -18.90
C ASP A 835 9.42 -18.15 -18.10
N PRO A 836 8.28 -17.91 -18.77
CA PRO A 836 7.02 -17.64 -18.09
C PRO A 836 6.49 -18.86 -17.33
N ALA A 837 6.73 -20.09 -17.81
CA ALA A 837 6.32 -21.31 -17.11
C ALA A 837 7.22 -21.62 -15.91
N THR A 838 8.52 -21.34 -15.99
CA THR A 838 9.42 -21.44 -14.83
C THR A 838 9.04 -20.41 -13.76
N ALA A 839 8.73 -19.18 -14.17
CA ALA A 839 8.36 -18.11 -13.25
C ALA A 839 7.04 -18.37 -12.51
N SER A 840 6.05 -18.95 -13.21
CA SER A 840 4.78 -19.36 -12.59
C SER A 840 4.85 -20.74 -11.91
N GLY A 841 5.93 -21.48 -12.12
CA GLY A 841 6.16 -22.83 -11.60
C GLY A 841 5.63 -23.96 -12.51
N LYS A 842 4.75 -23.67 -13.48
CA LYS A 842 4.26 -24.63 -14.48
C LYS A 842 3.60 -23.97 -15.71
N PRO A 843 3.52 -24.66 -16.87
CA PRO A 843 2.68 -24.22 -17.99
C PRO A 843 1.20 -24.11 -17.60
N GLY A 844 0.43 -23.31 -18.34
CA GLY A 844 -1.00 -23.08 -18.09
C GLY A 844 -1.30 -22.12 -16.93
N ARG A 845 -0.29 -21.54 -16.28
CA ARG A 845 -0.44 -20.54 -15.22
C ARG A 845 0.04 -19.16 -15.70
N ALA A 846 -0.71 -18.12 -15.36
CA ALA A 846 -0.29 -16.75 -15.67
C ALA A 846 0.99 -16.38 -14.90
N ALA A 847 1.91 -15.74 -15.61
CA ALA A 847 3.07 -15.05 -15.07
C ALA A 847 2.97 -13.57 -15.42
N GLU A 848 3.21 -12.71 -14.45
CA GLU A 848 3.17 -11.26 -14.64
C GLU A 848 4.49 -10.64 -14.23
N LEU A 849 4.98 -9.69 -15.04
CA LEU A 849 6.09 -8.82 -14.67
C LEU A 849 5.53 -7.42 -14.42
N ARG A 850 5.71 -6.92 -13.20
CA ARG A 850 5.45 -5.51 -12.85
C ARG A 850 6.78 -4.79 -12.72
N LEU A 851 6.95 -3.79 -13.57
CA LEU A 851 8.11 -2.92 -13.61
C LEU A 851 7.66 -1.59 -13.07
N GLU A 852 8.11 -1.26 -11.89
CA GLU A 852 7.72 -0.02 -11.24
C GLU A 852 8.70 1.09 -11.61
N ASP A 853 8.18 2.31 -11.59
CA ASP A 853 8.98 3.51 -11.73
C ASP A 853 9.66 3.59 -13.13
N VAL A 854 8.95 3.26 -14.20
CA VAL A 854 9.42 3.45 -15.58
C VAL A 854 9.17 4.90 -15.99
N VAL A 855 10.17 5.52 -16.63
CA VAL A 855 10.10 6.90 -17.10
C VAL A 855 10.20 6.90 -18.63
N PRO A 856 9.37 7.68 -19.35
CA PRO A 856 9.52 7.83 -20.79
C PRO A 856 10.90 8.40 -21.15
N ASP A 857 11.40 8.01 -22.32
CA ASP A 857 12.64 8.52 -22.88
C ASP A 857 12.54 10.02 -23.25
N GLN A 858 13.61 10.61 -23.80
CA GLN A 858 13.61 12.03 -24.19
C GLN A 858 12.53 12.40 -25.24
N ARG A 859 12.06 11.42 -26.02
CA ARG A 859 11.01 11.58 -27.03
C ARG A 859 9.61 11.39 -26.43
N GLY A 860 9.52 11.15 -25.12
CA GLY A 860 8.28 10.82 -24.44
C GLY A 860 7.80 9.42 -24.77
N GLN A 861 8.70 8.44 -24.95
CA GLN A 861 8.34 7.07 -25.32
C GLN A 861 8.70 6.04 -24.25
N ILE A 862 7.82 5.04 -24.08
CA ILE A 862 8.16 3.76 -23.44
C ILE A 862 8.21 2.70 -24.53
N ALA A 863 9.36 2.09 -24.73
CA ALA A 863 9.60 1.02 -25.67
C ALA A 863 9.78 -0.32 -24.94
N ILE A 864 9.10 -1.36 -25.40
CA ILE A 864 9.22 -2.73 -24.88
C ILE A 864 9.80 -3.58 -26.00
N ARG A 865 10.79 -4.42 -25.71
CA ARG A 865 11.30 -5.42 -26.66
C ARG A 865 11.34 -6.78 -25.99
N VAL A 866 10.90 -7.80 -26.72
CA VAL A 866 10.94 -9.19 -26.27
C VAL A 866 11.68 -10.01 -27.31
N THR A 867 12.71 -10.72 -26.89
CA THR A 867 13.59 -11.48 -27.77
C THR A 867 13.72 -12.92 -27.27
N ALA A 868 13.54 -13.88 -28.16
CA ALA A 868 13.70 -15.29 -27.83
C ALA A 868 15.18 -15.63 -27.67
N VAL A 869 15.53 -16.35 -26.60
CA VAL A 869 16.89 -16.85 -26.36
C VAL A 869 17.03 -18.31 -26.82
N GLY A 870 15.92 -19.03 -26.94
CA GLY A 870 15.87 -20.45 -27.30
C GLY A 870 15.39 -20.77 -28.71
N ALA A 871 15.14 -22.07 -28.94
CA ALA A 871 14.59 -22.60 -30.19
C ALA A 871 13.15 -22.13 -30.43
N GLU A 872 12.39 -21.91 -29.37
CA GLU A 872 11.03 -21.41 -29.43
C GLU A 872 10.98 -19.89 -29.68
N ASN A 873 9.85 -19.38 -30.16
CA ASN A 873 9.62 -17.93 -30.28
C ASN A 873 9.31 -17.34 -28.90
N ALA A 874 9.62 -16.07 -28.65
CA ALA A 874 9.12 -15.39 -27.46
C ALA A 874 7.62 -15.10 -27.61
N ILE A 875 6.92 -14.84 -26.50
CA ILE A 875 5.49 -14.51 -26.46
C ILE A 875 5.23 -13.30 -25.56
N LEU A 876 4.15 -12.57 -25.80
CA LEU A 876 3.58 -11.56 -24.90
C LEU A 876 2.07 -11.49 -25.15
N GLN A 877 1.26 -11.52 -24.07
CA GLN A 877 -0.20 -11.58 -24.16
C GLN A 877 -0.92 -10.30 -23.74
N GLY A 878 -0.36 -9.57 -22.78
CA GLY A 878 -0.95 -8.30 -22.35
C GLY A 878 0.11 -7.28 -21.96
N ILE A 879 -0.18 -6.01 -22.24
CA ILE A 879 0.60 -4.87 -21.78
C ILE A 879 -0.32 -3.90 -21.08
N GLU A 880 0.02 -3.50 -19.87
CA GLU A 880 -0.61 -2.38 -19.18
C GLU A 880 0.45 -1.38 -18.73
N ILE A 881 0.21 -0.09 -18.96
CA ILE A 881 1.08 1.01 -18.51
C ILE A 881 0.19 1.96 -17.72
N GLU A 882 0.49 2.22 -16.45
CA GLU A 882 -0.35 3.03 -15.54
C GLU A 882 0.42 4.01 -14.65
#